data_AF-A0A915BSZ4-F1
#
_entry.id   AF-A0A915BSZ4-F1
#
_cell.length_a   1.000
_cell.length_b   1.000
_cell.length_c   1.000
_cell.angle_alpha   90.00
_cell.angle_beta   90.00
_cell.angle_gamma   90.00
#
_symmetry.space_group_name_H-M   'P 1'
#
loop_
_entity.id
_entity.type
_entity.pdbx_description
1 polymer ?
#
loop_
_entity_poly.entity_id
_entity_poly.type
_entity_poly.pdbx_seq_one_letter_code
_entity_poly.pdbx_strand_id
1 'polypeptide(L)'
;MAVPTIESVEAVAKSWSRVDWDNLQIRLNEEVKAIGSRQDDGDEGKRQLIEESAAFRENSDKAIRKAAVPLIKAFQAEVDRLTLRSKAAESIVIDLCRVLIQVPDPSPYLEQLEPLLAKAKRLQSCEEEIAVVKSQLADLHLEYADLQNQELTVRKLREKVKHLELEAENNIQAALSNREKQLRAEFDVYKEEMATKQDELSAENKKLLSTMADLEVKNREMSRALDEAKSKLQQKETVEDEQLQIVSNDLENATHRAKEAEREVIRLREELAKFSDASNAISESDTSESALIRSKDNQIRKLLEENKNLSAKLAEVTTESRIRIGELTQELERHAEMLDRLETQLEAQSDYETIKKELRILKSVEFGEDAGWTADTDGGLTSSATATAEIQLGGRVKALEELLVDKSRRLQNDNVCLKMQNQQLSDRVVELERSREILTDDLEQQKTLVKQLESDLFTLHNGMARSRADGADADELLDATRECSTVEMLARELNVMEQEATKNVKSAHGNNVLLIMTAQRDRLRSRVEELELELSAEKQQNALLQSELDNAHQDNVQMYGKIKFLQNYQNKKLQSESINLNAAEAEVRYENEYEKHMDPFRKFSIQERQRKYAQLRAHDKAILGLGRWMMGSTQSRATFFFYLLFLHLLVFMVLYRYAYVESSEHDFQTDCVAKFQQHMHQFHANN
;
A
#
# COMPACT_ATOMS: atom_id res chain seq x y z
N MET A 1 7.47 32.65 64.03
CA MET A 1 8.87 32.79 63.56
C MET A 1 8.92 32.20 62.16
N ALA A 2 9.73 32.75 61.25
CA ALA A 2 9.99 32.08 59.98
C ALA A 2 10.84 30.82 60.25
N VAL A 3 10.59 29.74 59.52
CA VAL A 3 11.49 28.57 59.55
C VAL A 3 12.79 28.99 58.83
N PRO A 4 13.97 28.84 59.44
CA PRO A 4 15.23 29.17 58.77
C PRO A 4 15.40 28.24 57.56
N THR A 5 15.55 28.81 56.37
CA THR A 5 15.83 28.03 55.16
C THR A 5 17.24 27.46 55.22
N ILE A 6 17.45 26.35 54.52
CA ILE A 6 18.76 25.72 54.32
C ILE A 6 19.82 26.76 53.90
N GLU A 7 19.47 27.64 52.96
CA GLU A 7 20.33 28.74 52.47
C GLU A 7 20.65 29.78 53.55
N SER A 8 19.71 30.10 54.44
CA SER A 8 19.94 31.06 55.52
C SER A 8 20.94 30.55 56.56
N VAL A 9 20.95 29.23 56.81
CA VAL A 9 21.92 28.58 57.70
C VAL A 9 23.32 28.60 57.08
N GLU A 10 23.42 28.30 55.78
CA GLU A 10 24.67 28.35 55.01
C GLU A 10 25.27 29.78 54.99
N ALA A 11 24.41 30.79 54.77
CA ALA A 11 24.82 32.20 54.78
C ALA A 11 25.34 32.65 56.17
N VAL A 12 24.72 32.18 57.26
CA VAL A 12 25.19 32.47 58.63
C VAL A 12 26.52 31.79 58.91
N ALA A 13 26.67 30.50 58.60
CA ALA A 13 27.94 29.77 58.78
C ALA A 13 29.10 30.48 58.05
N LYS A 14 28.88 30.84 56.77
CA LYS A 14 29.82 31.57 55.90
C LYS A 14 30.08 33.02 56.33
N SER A 15 29.27 33.57 57.23
CA SER A 15 29.50 34.90 57.84
C SER A 15 30.39 34.81 59.07
N TRP A 16 30.27 33.75 59.88
CA TRP A 16 31.09 33.53 61.07
C TRP A 16 32.51 33.06 60.73
N SER A 17 32.68 32.17 59.75
CA SER A 17 34.02 31.73 59.29
C SER A 17 34.86 32.81 58.59
N ARG A 18 34.34 34.05 58.50
CA ARG A 18 35.08 35.25 58.07
C ARG A 18 35.55 36.12 59.24
N VAL A 19 35.14 35.81 60.46
CA VAL A 19 35.53 36.50 61.69
C VAL A 19 36.69 35.75 62.31
N ASP A 20 37.86 36.38 62.32
CA ASP A 20 39.04 35.90 63.04
C ASP A 20 38.78 36.02 64.56
N TRP A 21 38.17 34.97 65.13
CA TRP A 21 37.67 34.97 66.51
C TRP A 21 38.79 35.02 67.54
N ASP A 22 39.88 34.28 67.32
CA ASP A 22 41.05 34.29 68.21
C ASP A 22 41.69 35.68 68.29
N ASN A 23 41.90 36.35 67.15
CA ASN A 23 42.40 37.73 67.08
C ASN A 23 41.43 38.73 67.71
N LEU A 24 40.12 38.53 67.51
CA LEU A 24 39.09 39.33 68.18
C LEU A 24 39.20 39.17 69.71
N GLN A 25 39.30 37.94 70.24
CA GLN A 25 39.45 37.69 71.67
C GLN A 25 40.77 38.24 72.24
N ILE A 26 41.89 38.11 71.52
CA ILE A 26 43.18 38.68 71.90
C ILE A 26 43.07 40.20 72.03
N ARG A 27 42.60 40.89 70.99
CA ARG A 27 42.39 42.36 71.01
C ARG A 27 41.44 42.80 72.13
N LEU A 28 40.39 42.03 72.39
CA LEU A 28 39.40 42.33 73.42
C LEU A 28 39.99 42.18 74.84
N ASN A 29 40.87 41.21 75.04
CA ASN A 29 41.64 41.00 76.26
C ASN A 29 42.72 42.10 76.47
N GLU A 30 43.35 42.56 75.39
CA GLU A 30 44.28 43.69 75.40
C GLU A 30 43.58 45.01 75.75
N GLU A 31 42.43 45.33 75.15
CA GLU A 31 41.65 46.52 75.49
C GLU A 31 41.09 46.46 76.92
N VAL A 32 40.69 45.30 77.44
CA VAL A 32 40.31 45.16 78.87
C VAL A 32 41.48 45.50 79.81
N LYS A 33 42.71 45.05 79.49
CA LYS A 33 43.91 45.44 80.25
C LYS A 33 44.23 46.92 80.12
N ALA A 34 44.08 47.50 78.92
CA ALA A 34 44.31 48.91 78.67
C ALA A 34 43.29 49.81 79.41
N ILE A 35 42.02 49.39 79.51
CA ILE A 35 41.01 50.06 80.34
C ILE A 35 41.39 49.97 81.82
N GLY A 36 41.84 48.81 82.30
CA GLY A 36 42.34 48.64 83.67
C GLY A 36 43.46 49.64 84.01
N SER A 37 44.50 49.70 83.18
CA SER A 37 45.59 50.68 83.33
C SER A 37 45.07 52.12 83.38
N ARG A 38 44.13 52.49 82.50
CA ARG A 38 43.53 53.84 82.49
C ARG A 38 42.68 54.15 83.73
N GLN A 39 42.10 53.14 84.38
CA GLN A 39 41.40 53.30 85.65
C GLN A 39 42.38 53.56 86.81
N ASP A 40 43.49 52.82 86.84
CA ASP A 40 44.57 53.02 87.82
C ASP A 40 45.23 54.40 87.63
N ASP A 41 45.58 54.78 86.40
CA ASP A 41 46.09 56.12 86.04
C ASP A 41 45.12 57.24 86.45
N GLY A 42 43.81 57.01 86.26
CA GLY A 42 42.75 57.96 86.58
C GLY A 42 42.54 58.16 88.08
N ASP A 43 42.63 57.09 88.89
CA ASP A 43 42.57 57.19 90.35
C ASP A 43 43.85 57.79 90.94
N GLU A 44 45.02 57.51 90.37
CA GLU A 44 46.29 58.12 90.76
C GLU A 44 46.32 59.63 90.43
N GLY A 45 45.91 60.02 89.22
CA GLY A 45 45.79 61.43 88.85
C GLY A 45 44.78 62.19 89.74
N LYS A 46 43.70 61.52 90.16
CA LYS A 46 42.76 62.04 91.17
C LYS A 46 43.41 62.18 92.55
N ARG A 47 44.23 61.22 92.99
CA ARG A 47 44.97 61.28 94.26
C ARG A 47 45.92 62.47 94.28
N GLN A 48 46.69 62.67 93.20
CA GLN A 48 47.59 63.81 93.03
C GLN A 48 46.84 65.15 93.06
N LEU A 49 45.71 65.27 92.33
CA LEU A 49 44.86 66.46 92.36
C LEU A 49 44.33 66.79 93.76
N ILE A 50 44.02 65.78 94.58
CA ILE A 50 43.61 65.99 95.98
C ILE A 50 44.78 66.52 96.81
N GLU A 51 45.97 65.93 96.68
CA GLU A 51 47.19 66.33 97.38
C GLU A 51 47.63 67.77 97.04
N GLU A 52 47.71 68.11 95.75
CA GLU A 52 47.99 69.48 95.30
C GLU A 52 46.94 70.48 95.81
N SER A 53 45.64 70.11 95.80
CA SER A 53 44.56 70.97 96.29
C SER A 53 44.60 71.22 97.81
N ALA A 54 45.25 70.31 98.55
CA ALA A 54 45.50 70.44 99.98
C ALA A 54 46.72 71.34 100.24
N ALA A 55 47.85 71.06 99.58
CA ALA A 55 49.06 71.88 99.66
C ALA A 55 48.80 73.36 99.24
N PHE A 56 48.04 73.57 98.16
CA PHE A 56 47.60 74.92 97.75
C PHE A 56 46.76 75.61 98.84
N ARG A 57 45.92 74.87 99.57
CA ARG A 57 45.05 75.41 100.63
C ARG A 57 45.80 75.71 101.92
N GLU A 58 46.90 75.00 102.18
CA GLU A 58 47.80 75.30 103.29
C GLU A 58 48.61 76.56 102.99
N ASN A 59 49.27 76.60 101.82
CA ASN A 59 50.28 77.59 101.46
C ASN A 59 49.74 78.92 100.92
N SER A 60 48.46 79.02 100.53
CA SER A 60 47.89 80.24 99.91
C SER A 60 47.36 81.27 100.90
N ASP A 61 47.29 82.53 100.47
CA ASP A 61 46.78 83.64 101.28
C ASP A 61 45.28 83.55 101.65
N LYS A 62 44.88 84.18 102.76
CA LYS A 62 43.47 84.14 103.26
C LYS A 62 42.45 84.69 102.25
N ALA A 63 42.82 85.71 101.46
CA ALA A 63 41.99 86.25 100.39
C ALA A 63 41.87 85.27 99.21
N ILE A 64 43.01 84.76 98.72
CA ILE A 64 43.08 83.80 97.60
C ILE A 64 42.27 82.54 97.93
N ARG A 65 42.45 81.97 99.14
CA ARG A 65 41.71 80.79 99.60
C ARG A 65 40.19 80.98 99.61
N LYS A 66 39.70 82.18 99.95
CA LYS A 66 38.25 82.47 99.96
C LYS A 66 37.64 82.40 98.56
N ALA A 67 38.38 82.78 97.52
CA ALA A 67 37.94 82.70 96.11
C ALA A 67 38.20 81.32 95.49
N ALA A 68 39.36 80.72 95.76
CA ALA A 68 39.80 79.48 95.11
C ALA A 68 39.17 78.21 95.68
N VAL A 69 38.90 78.12 97.00
CA VAL A 69 38.36 76.88 97.60
C VAL A 69 36.97 76.48 97.03
N PRO A 70 36.01 77.39 96.78
CA PRO A 70 34.78 77.05 96.08
C PRO A 70 35.01 76.52 94.65
N LEU A 71 35.95 77.12 93.91
CA LEU A 71 36.28 76.72 92.53
C LEU A 71 36.95 75.34 92.50
N ILE A 72 37.91 75.09 93.39
CA ILE A 72 38.56 73.79 93.58
C ILE A 72 37.52 72.71 93.90
N LYS A 73 36.57 72.99 94.80
CA LYS A 73 35.47 72.05 95.11
C LYS A 73 34.55 71.78 93.91
N ALA A 74 34.30 72.78 93.07
CA ALA A 74 33.50 72.59 91.85
C ALA A 74 34.23 71.71 90.83
N PHE A 75 35.53 71.93 90.60
CA PHE A 75 36.34 71.05 89.76
C PHE A 75 36.45 69.63 90.33
N GLN A 76 36.63 69.47 91.64
CA GLN A 76 36.64 68.16 92.30
C GLN A 76 35.32 67.41 92.10
N ALA A 77 34.18 68.07 92.30
CA ALA A 77 32.86 67.48 92.06
C ALA A 77 32.60 67.11 90.59
N GLU A 78 33.13 67.87 89.63
CA GLU A 78 33.05 67.53 88.21
C GLU A 78 33.95 66.34 87.86
N VAL A 79 35.19 66.29 88.38
CA VAL A 79 36.09 65.14 88.23
C VAL A 79 35.46 63.88 88.83
N ASP A 80 34.91 63.96 90.05
CA ASP A 80 34.17 62.86 90.69
C ASP A 80 33.02 62.35 89.80
N ARG A 81 32.24 63.25 89.21
CA ARG A 81 31.14 62.93 88.29
C ARG A 81 31.62 62.28 87.00
N LEU A 82 32.72 62.77 86.43
CA LEU A 82 33.33 62.24 85.22
C LEU A 82 33.92 60.85 85.47
N THR A 83 34.70 60.65 86.55
CA THR A 83 35.24 59.35 86.95
C THR A 83 34.14 58.34 87.21
N LEU A 84 33.06 58.71 87.92
CA LEU A 84 31.93 57.81 88.16
C LEU A 84 31.24 57.38 86.85
N ARG A 85 31.06 58.31 85.90
CA ARG A 85 30.50 58.01 84.58
C ARG A 85 31.44 57.14 83.74
N SER A 86 32.74 57.39 83.79
CA SER A 86 33.75 56.61 83.07
C SER A 86 33.75 55.17 83.58
N LYS A 87 33.92 54.96 84.90
CA LYS A 87 33.93 53.63 85.52
C LYS A 87 32.63 52.86 85.30
N ALA A 88 31.47 53.54 85.25
CA ALA A 88 30.20 52.90 84.91
C ALA A 88 30.17 52.39 83.46
N ALA A 89 30.63 53.18 82.48
CA ALA A 89 30.71 52.77 81.09
C ALA A 89 31.78 51.69 80.86
N GLU A 90 32.94 51.85 81.49
CA GLU A 90 34.08 50.91 81.44
C GLU A 90 33.73 49.57 82.07
N SER A 91 32.98 49.52 83.19
CA SER A 91 32.49 48.25 83.76
C SER A 91 31.61 47.52 82.75
N ILE A 92 30.63 48.20 82.12
CA ILE A 92 29.76 47.59 81.11
C ILE A 92 30.57 47.04 79.93
N VAL A 93 31.59 47.78 79.48
CA VAL A 93 32.51 47.31 78.43
C VAL A 93 33.30 46.09 78.91
N ILE A 94 33.95 46.14 80.09
CA ILE A 94 34.73 45.03 80.65
C ILE A 94 33.86 43.77 80.84
N ASP A 95 32.62 43.92 81.29
CA ASP A 95 31.70 42.81 81.51
C ASP A 95 31.23 42.18 80.18
N LEU A 96 30.91 42.98 79.16
CA LEU A 96 30.64 42.50 77.79
C LEU A 96 31.87 41.81 77.17
N CYS A 97 33.05 42.42 77.31
CA CYS A 97 34.32 41.85 76.86
C CYS A 97 34.59 40.50 77.54
N ARG A 98 34.38 40.40 78.85
CA ARG A 98 34.57 39.15 79.61
C ARG A 98 33.66 38.04 79.12
N VAL A 99 32.39 38.34 78.82
CA VAL A 99 31.46 37.36 78.22
C VAL A 99 31.95 36.89 76.85
N LEU A 100 32.35 37.81 75.97
CA LEU A 100 32.81 37.46 74.62
C LEU A 100 34.15 36.69 74.61
N ILE A 101 35.06 36.96 75.55
CA ILE A 101 36.31 36.20 75.75
C ILE A 101 36.03 34.79 76.31
N GLN A 102 34.93 34.59 77.02
CA GLN A 102 34.54 33.28 77.58
C GLN A 102 33.74 32.40 76.62
N VAL A 103 33.21 32.95 75.52
CA VAL A 103 32.48 32.20 74.50
C VAL A 103 33.47 31.55 73.52
N PRO A 104 33.45 30.22 73.34
CA PRO A 104 34.30 29.56 72.33
C PRO A 104 33.85 29.92 70.90
N ASP A 105 34.76 29.81 69.94
CA ASP A 105 34.46 30.07 68.53
C ASP A 105 33.27 29.21 68.04
N PRO A 106 32.20 29.82 67.47
CA PRO A 106 31.09 29.08 66.89
C PRO A 106 31.44 28.38 65.57
N SER A 107 32.49 28.80 64.86
CA SER A 107 32.83 28.33 63.51
C SER A 107 32.98 26.80 63.39
N PRO A 108 33.77 26.08 64.23
CA PRO A 108 33.89 24.62 64.13
C PRO A 108 32.58 23.86 64.42
N TYR A 109 31.61 24.47 65.10
CA TYR A 109 30.27 23.89 65.29
C TYR A 109 29.34 24.14 64.10
N LEU A 110 29.54 25.26 63.39
CA LEU A 110 28.83 25.61 62.17
C LEU A 110 29.37 24.80 60.96
N GLU A 111 30.66 24.49 60.92
CA GLU A 111 31.26 23.56 59.94
C GLU A 111 30.72 22.13 60.11
N GLN A 112 30.55 21.65 61.35
CA GLN A 112 29.87 20.37 61.63
C GLN A 112 28.40 20.35 61.19
N LEU A 113 27.78 21.52 60.98
CA LEU A 113 26.43 21.66 60.46
C LEU A 113 26.38 21.50 58.93
N GLU A 114 27.45 21.80 58.19
CA GLU A 114 27.53 21.67 56.73
C GLU A 114 27.25 20.23 56.21
N PRO A 115 27.85 19.14 56.74
CA PRO A 115 27.53 17.79 56.29
C PRO A 115 26.11 17.35 56.67
N LEU A 116 25.50 17.96 57.69
CA LEU A 116 24.08 17.76 58.02
C LEU A 116 23.17 18.53 57.04
N LEU A 117 23.56 19.74 56.67
CA LEU A 117 22.90 20.56 55.65
C LEU A 117 22.94 19.89 54.27
N ALA A 118 24.08 19.31 53.90
CA ALA A 118 24.23 18.52 52.67
C ALA A 118 23.35 17.25 52.68
N LYS A 119 23.20 16.58 53.84
CA LYS A 119 22.25 15.47 54.00
C LYS A 119 20.80 15.94 53.88
N ALA A 120 20.45 17.10 54.45
CA ALA A 120 19.11 17.68 54.33
C ALA A 120 18.75 18.05 52.87
N LYS A 121 19.68 18.68 52.14
CA LYS A 121 19.52 18.96 50.69
C LYS A 121 19.27 17.68 49.87
N ARG A 122 20.01 16.59 50.17
CA ARG A 122 19.81 15.28 49.53
C ARG A 122 18.46 14.65 49.90
N LEU A 123 18.06 14.71 51.17
CA LEU A 123 16.77 14.19 51.62
C LEU A 123 15.62 14.90 50.92
N GLN A 124 15.68 16.23 50.78
CA GLN A 124 14.69 17.01 50.03
C GLN A 124 14.61 16.58 48.56
N SER A 125 15.75 16.39 47.87
CA SER A 125 15.77 15.84 46.50
C SER A 125 15.06 14.49 46.42
N CYS A 126 15.37 13.56 47.34
CA CYS A 126 14.72 12.26 47.39
C CYS A 126 13.22 12.34 47.72
N GLU A 127 12.77 13.29 48.55
CA GLU A 127 11.35 13.53 48.83
C GLU A 127 10.60 14.07 47.59
N GLU A 128 11.22 14.98 46.84
CA GLU A 128 10.71 15.49 45.57
C GLU A 128 10.66 14.41 44.48
N GLU A 129 11.71 13.59 44.36
CA GLU A 129 11.77 12.40 43.48
C GLU A 129 10.68 11.38 43.84
N ILE A 130 10.50 11.07 45.13
CA ILE A 130 9.44 10.18 45.63
C ILE A 130 8.04 10.75 45.33
N ALA A 131 7.84 12.07 45.39
CA ALA A 131 6.58 12.70 45.01
C ALA A 131 6.30 12.57 43.51
N VAL A 132 7.31 12.77 42.66
CA VAL A 132 7.20 12.57 41.19
C VAL A 132 6.88 11.11 40.85
N VAL A 133 7.59 10.14 41.43
CA VAL A 133 7.36 8.70 41.19
C VAL A 133 5.96 8.29 41.66
N LYS A 134 5.46 8.84 42.78
CA LYS A 134 4.07 8.61 43.24
C LYS A 134 3.02 9.18 42.29
N SER A 135 3.27 10.33 41.66
CA SER A 135 2.39 10.86 40.61
C SER A 135 2.37 9.92 39.40
N GLN A 136 3.55 9.57 38.88
CA GLN A 136 3.70 8.68 37.72
C GLN A 136 3.02 7.32 37.95
N LEU A 137 3.10 6.76 39.16
CA LEU A 137 2.40 5.53 39.51
C LEU A 137 0.87 5.69 39.52
N ALA A 138 0.35 6.85 39.97
CA ALA A 138 -1.08 7.14 39.93
C ALA A 138 -1.59 7.35 38.50
N ASP A 139 -0.80 8.04 37.66
CA ASP A 139 -1.09 8.25 36.24
C ASP A 139 -1.10 6.91 35.48
N LEU A 140 -0.11 6.03 35.72
CA LEU A 140 -0.06 4.68 35.15
C LEU A 140 -1.22 3.78 35.62
N HIS A 141 -1.69 3.91 36.87
CA HIS A 141 -2.87 3.20 37.33
C HIS A 141 -4.15 3.67 36.63
N LEU A 142 -4.24 4.95 36.26
CA LEU A 142 -5.36 5.49 35.47
C LEU A 142 -5.33 4.96 34.02
N GLU A 143 -4.16 5.00 33.37
CA GLU A 143 -3.97 4.43 32.03
C GLU A 143 -4.28 2.92 32.01
N TYR A 144 -3.88 2.18 33.03
CA TYR A 144 -4.19 0.75 33.16
C TYR A 144 -5.69 0.47 33.26
N ALA A 145 -6.44 1.29 34.02
CA ALA A 145 -7.90 1.17 34.09
C ALA A 145 -8.58 1.46 32.74
N ASP A 146 -8.10 2.46 32.00
CA ASP A 146 -8.60 2.75 30.65
C ASP A 146 -8.23 1.66 29.62
N LEU A 147 -7.07 1.00 29.76
CA LEU A 147 -6.70 -0.16 28.97
C LEU A 147 -7.61 -1.37 29.24
N GLN A 148 -8.01 -1.63 30.50
CA GLN A 148 -9.01 -2.66 30.82
C GLN A 148 -10.39 -2.33 30.20
N ASN A 149 -10.81 -1.07 30.25
CA ASN A 149 -12.04 -0.61 29.58
C ASN A 149 -12.00 -0.79 28.05
N GLN A 150 -10.83 -0.58 27.45
CA GLN A 150 -10.58 -0.84 26.02
C GLN A 150 -10.58 -2.35 25.72
N GLU A 151 -10.01 -3.21 26.57
CA GLU A 151 -10.05 -4.67 26.37
C GLU A 151 -11.48 -5.21 26.36
N LEU A 152 -12.33 -4.77 27.31
CA LEU A 152 -13.76 -5.09 27.33
C LEU A 152 -14.49 -4.65 26.05
N THR A 153 -14.03 -3.56 25.42
CA THR A 153 -14.58 -3.06 24.15
C THR A 153 -14.08 -3.87 22.96
N VAL A 154 -12.79 -4.20 22.90
CA VAL A 154 -12.19 -5.09 21.89
C VAL A 154 -12.83 -6.48 21.94
N ARG A 155 -13.11 -7.01 23.14
CA ARG A 155 -13.82 -8.28 23.32
C ARG A 155 -15.22 -8.25 22.71
N LYS A 156 -16.02 -7.24 23.03
CA LYS A 156 -17.37 -7.04 22.44
C LYS A 156 -17.33 -6.87 20.92
N LEU A 157 -16.27 -6.24 20.37
CA LEU A 157 -16.08 -6.12 18.93
C LEU A 157 -15.70 -7.47 18.28
N ARG A 158 -14.80 -8.26 18.89
CA ARG A 158 -14.46 -9.61 18.43
C ARG A 158 -15.67 -10.56 18.47
N GLU A 159 -16.48 -10.48 19.51
CA GLU A 159 -17.73 -11.25 19.65
C GLU A 159 -18.75 -10.88 18.55
N LYS A 160 -18.85 -9.59 18.18
CA LYS A 160 -19.67 -9.12 17.03
C LYS A 160 -19.12 -9.56 15.67
N VAL A 161 -17.80 -9.47 15.46
CA VAL A 161 -17.16 -9.93 14.21
C VAL A 161 -17.44 -11.43 14.02
N LYS A 162 -17.22 -12.24 15.06
CA LYS A 162 -17.50 -13.69 15.01
C LYS A 162 -18.98 -14.01 14.74
N HIS A 163 -19.92 -13.20 15.23
CA HIS A 163 -21.34 -13.35 14.89
C HIS A 163 -21.60 -13.07 13.41
N LEU A 164 -21.04 -11.99 12.86
CA LEU A 164 -21.19 -11.62 11.44
C LEU A 164 -20.50 -12.62 10.50
N GLU A 165 -19.35 -13.16 10.88
CA GLU A 165 -18.67 -14.24 10.17
C GLU A 165 -19.54 -15.51 10.13
N LEU A 166 -20.08 -15.94 11.27
CA LEU A 166 -20.97 -17.10 11.35
C LEU A 166 -22.29 -16.87 10.57
N GLU A 167 -22.85 -15.67 10.60
CA GLU A 167 -24.05 -15.29 9.85
C GLU A 167 -23.79 -15.30 8.34
N ALA A 168 -22.64 -14.77 7.89
CA ALA A 168 -22.21 -14.84 6.50
C ALA A 168 -21.97 -16.27 6.03
N GLU A 169 -21.31 -17.11 6.84
CA GLU A 169 -21.05 -18.52 6.51
C GLU A 169 -22.35 -19.34 6.41
N ASN A 170 -23.30 -19.14 7.34
CA ASN A 170 -24.65 -19.73 7.24
C ASN A 170 -25.39 -19.29 5.97
N ASN A 171 -25.33 -17.99 5.61
CA ASN A 171 -25.95 -17.48 4.41
C ASN A 171 -25.32 -18.05 3.12
N ILE A 172 -23.99 -18.18 3.09
CA ILE A 172 -23.26 -18.83 1.99
C ILE A 172 -23.63 -20.32 1.89
N GLN A 173 -23.68 -21.04 3.01
CA GLN A 173 -24.04 -22.46 3.02
C GLN A 173 -25.50 -22.69 2.60
N ALA A 174 -26.42 -21.80 2.98
CA ALA A 174 -27.81 -21.81 2.50
C ALA A 174 -27.91 -21.54 1.00
N ALA A 175 -27.17 -20.56 0.47
CA ALA A 175 -27.12 -20.24 -0.96
C ALA A 175 -26.54 -21.41 -1.78
N LEU A 176 -25.43 -22.01 -1.31
CA LEU A 176 -24.83 -23.20 -1.91
C LEU A 176 -25.79 -24.39 -1.90
N SER A 177 -26.45 -24.70 -0.79
CA SER A 177 -27.45 -25.78 -0.71
C SER A 177 -28.63 -25.56 -1.66
N ASN A 178 -29.04 -24.31 -1.86
CA ASN A 178 -30.11 -24.00 -2.80
C ASN A 178 -29.65 -24.11 -4.26
N ARG A 179 -28.45 -23.63 -4.62
CA ARG A 179 -27.90 -23.82 -5.97
C ARG A 179 -27.61 -25.29 -6.27
N GLU A 180 -27.19 -26.07 -5.29
CA GLU A 180 -26.99 -27.52 -5.42
C GLU A 180 -28.32 -28.25 -5.69
N LYS A 181 -29.40 -27.93 -4.96
CA LYS A 181 -30.74 -28.46 -5.24
C LYS A 181 -31.22 -28.08 -6.65
N GLN A 182 -30.97 -26.84 -7.06
CA GLN A 182 -31.33 -26.37 -8.40
C GLN A 182 -30.54 -27.12 -9.49
N LEU A 183 -29.22 -27.28 -9.32
CA LEU A 183 -28.38 -28.07 -10.24
C LEU A 183 -28.85 -29.53 -10.32
N ARG A 184 -29.17 -30.16 -9.18
CA ARG A 184 -29.71 -31.53 -9.16
C ARG A 184 -31.02 -31.63 -9.96
N ALA A 185 -31.95 -30.69 -9.78
CA ALA A 185 -33.19 -30.65 -10.55
C ALA A 185 -32.95 -30.38 -12.06
N GLU A 186 -32.02 -29.49 -12.41
CA GLU A 186 -31.58 -29.23 -13.80
C GLU A 186 -31.00 -30.52 -14.44
N PHE A 187 -30.20 -31.29 -13.69
CA PHE A 187 -29.66 -32.58 -14.15
C PHE A 187 -30.72 -33.69 -14.27
N ASP A 188 -31.67 -33.77 -13.33
CA ASP A 188 -32.73 -34.78 -13.37
C ASP A 188 -33.67 -34.52 -14.56
N VAL A 189 -34.07 -33.27 -14.83
CA VAL A 189 -34.85 -32.90 -16.03
C VAL A 189 -34.08 -33.19 -17.32
N TYR A 190 -32.80 -32.80 -17.40
CA TYR A 190 -31.96 -33.11 -18.56
C TYR A 190 -31.84 -34.62 -18.82
N LYS A 191 -31.78 -35.43 -17.76
CA LYS A 191 -31.74 -36.88 -17.82
C LYS A 191 -33.06 -37.49 -18.29
N GLU A 192 -34.20 -36.93 -17.86
CA GLU A 192 -35.52 -37.33 -18.38
C GLU A 192 -35.68 -36.96 -19.86
N GLU A 193 -35.28 -35.75 -20.29
CA GLU A 193 -35.26 -35.36 -21.70
C GLU A 193 -34.38 -36.26 -22.58
N MET A 194 -33.22 -36.68 -22.07
CA MET A 194 -32.34 -37.59 -22.81
C MET A 194 -32.88 -39.01 -22.87
N ALA A 195 -33.64 -39.45 -21.84
CA ALA A 195 -34.37 -40.72 -21.88
C ALA A 195 -35.51 -40.67 -22.92
N THR A 196 -36.33 -39.62 -22.95
CA THR A 196 -37.42 -39.52 -23.94
C THR A 196 -36.89 -39.43 -25.36
N LYS A 197 -35.83 -38.65 -25.62
CA LYS A 197 -35.17 -38.57 -26.93
C LYS A 197 -34.58 -39.93 -27.37
N GLN A 198 -34.00 -40.69 -26.44
CA GLN A 198 -33.49 -42.03 -26.71
C GLN A 198 -34.63 -43.03 -27.04
N ASP A 199 -35.76 -42.96 -26.32
CA ASP A 199 -36.94 -43.79 -26.59
C ASP A 199 -37.59 -43.42 -27.93
N GLU A 200 -37.72 -42.12 -28.25
CA GLU A 200 -38.22 -41.62 -29.53
C GLU A 200 -37.35 -42.09 -30.71
N LEU A 201 -36.03 -41.93 -30.61
CA LEU A 201 -35.09 -42.44 -31.62
C LEU A 201 -35.16 -43.96 -31.75
N SER A 202 -35.37 -44.70 -30.65
CA SER A 202 -35.56 -46.15 -30.71
C SER A 202 -36.86 -46.53 -31.44
N ALA A 203 -37.93 -45.77 -31.23
CA ALA A 203 -39.23 -45.98 -31.86
C ALA A 203 -39.20 -45.59 -33.35
N GLU A 204 -38.47 -44.54 -33.72
CA GLU A 204 -38.23 -44.18 -35.12
C GLU A 204 -37.38 -45.25 -35.84
N ASN A 205 -36.25 -45.68 -35.26
CA ASN A 205 -35.46 -46.77 -35.82
C ASN A 205 -36.30 -48.05 -36.00
N LYS A 206 -37.17 -48.38 -35.04
CA LYS A 206 -38.10 -49.52 -35.15
C LYS A 206 -39.12 -49.34 -36.29
N LYS A 207 -39.64 -48.13 -36.51
CA LYS A 207 -40.51 -47.82 -37.67
C LYS A 207 -39.73 -47.97 -38.98
N LEU A 208 -38.54 -47.38 -39.08
CA LEU A 208 -37.69 -47.45 -40.27
C LEU A 208 -37.33 -48.90 -40.64
N LEU A 209 -36.95 -49.72 -39.65
CA LEU A 209 -36.72 -51.16 -39.83
C LEU A 209 -37.97 -51.89 -40.34
N SER A 210 -39.16 -51.57 -39.81
CA SER A 210 -40.41 -52.16 -40.34
C SER A 210 -40.73 -51.72 -41.77
N THR A 211 -40.53 -50.45 -42.11
CA THR A 211 -40.73 -49.97 -43.50
C THR A 211 -39.69 -50.51 -44.47
N MET A 212 -38.45 -50.75 -44.02
CA MET A 212 -37.44 -51.44 -44.83
C MET A 212 -37.84 -52.91 -45.05
N ALA A 213 -38.31 -53.63 -44.03
CA ALA A 213 -38.80 -55.00 -44.19
C ALA A 213 -40.00 -55.08 -45.16
N ASP A 214 -40.97 -54.16 -45.06
CA ASP A 214 -42.09 -54.06 -46.00
C ASP A 214 -41.64 -53.75 -47.43
N LEU A 215 -40.64 -52.87 -47.60
CA LEU A 215 -40.06 -52.56 -48.91
C LEU A 215 -39.26 -53.73 -49.47
N GLU A 216 -38.53 -54.50 -48.66
CA GLU A 216 -37.88 -55.74 -49.10
C GLU A 216 -38.91 -56.78 -49.55
N VAL A 217 -40.03 -56.95 -48.81
CA VAL A 217 -41.12 -57.86 -49.20
C VAL A 217 -41.73 -57.42 -50.53
N LYS A 218 -42.09 -56.14 -50.67
CA LYS A 218 -42.63 -55.59 -51.93
C LYS A 218 -41.64 -55.70 -53.08
N ASN A 219 -40.33 -55.55 -52.83
CA ASN A 219 -39.31 -55.71 -53.87
C ASN A 219 -39.15 -57.20 -54.27
N ARG A 220 -39.23 -58.14 -53.32
CA ARG A 220 -39.29 -59.59 -53.60
C ARG A 220 -40.55 -59.96 -54.40
N GLU A 221 -41.71 -59.37 -54.08
CA GLU A 221 -42.97 -59.57 -54.81
C GLU A 221 -42.92 -58.97 -56.22
N MET A 222 -42.45 -57.74 -56.37
CA MET A 222 -42.24 -57.08 -57.66
C MET A 222 -41.25 -57.85 -58.54
N SER A 223 -40.16 -58.37 -57.96
CA SER A 223 -39.20 -59.22 -58.68
C SER A 223 -39.86 -60.51 -59.19
N ARG A 224 -40.64 -61.19 -58.34
CA ARG A 224 -41.41 -62.39 -58.74
C ARG A 224 -42.41 -62.08 -59.86
N ALA A 225 -43.16 -60.99 -59.74
CA ALA A 225 -44.14 -60.57 -60.76
C ALA A 225 -43.46 -60.21 -62.09
N LEU A 226 -42.28 -59.59 -62.03
CA LEU A 226 -41.45 -59.30 -63.21
C LEU A 226 -40.96 -60.58 -63.90
N ASP A 227 -40.52 -61.59 -63.13
CA ASP A 227 -40.06 -62.86 -63.69
C ASP A 227 -41.22 -63.72 -64.23
N GLU A 228 -42.39 -63.69 -63.59
CA GLU A 228 -43.62 -64.27 -64.14
C GLU A 228 -44.05 -63.57 -65.44
N ALA A 229 -43.95 -62.24 -65.51
CA ALA A 229 -44.23 -61.47 -66.72
C ALA A 229 -43.23 -61.78 -67.86
N LYS A 230 -41.93 -61.91 -67.56
CA LYS A 230 -40.92 -62.37 -68.53
C LYS A 230 -41.25 -63.78 -69.06
N SER A 231 -41.61 -64.71 -68.18
CA SER A 231 -41.95 -66.08 -68.56
C SER A 231 -43.17 -66.12 -69.50
N LYS A 232 -44.22 -65.32 -69.21
CA LYS A 232 -45.39 -65.17 -70.09
C LYS A 232 -45.05 -64.49 -71.42
N LEU A 233 -44.13 -63.50 -71.41
CA LEU A 233 -43.66 -62.86 -72.64
C LEU A 233 -42.91 -63.86 -73.52
N GLN A 234 -41.95 -64.61 -72.97
CA GLN A 234 -41.22 -65.65 -73.69
C GLN A 234 -42.14 -66.75 -74.23
N GLN A 235 -43.13 -67.18 -73.44
CA GLN A 235 -44.13 -68.14 -73.92
C GLN A 235 -44.98 -67.59 -75.07
N LYS A 236 -45.32 -66.29 -75.04
CA LYS A 236 -46.02 -65.62 -76.14
C LYS A 236 -45.12 -65.50 -77.38
N GLU A 237 -43.85 -65.14 -77.20
CA GLU A 237 -42.84 -65.02 -78.26
C GLU A 237 -42.65 -66.37 -78.97
N THR A 238 -42.51 -67.49 -78.25
CA THR A 238 -42.43 -68.82 -78.88
C THR A 238 -43.72 -69.22 -79.62
N VAL A 239 -44.89 -68.82 -79.12
CA VAL A 239 -46.18 -69.08 -79.80
C VAL A 239 -46.37 -68.19 -81.03
N GLU A 240 -45.84 -66.96 -81.03
CA GLU A 240 -45.83 -66.08 -82.20
C GLU A 240 -44.82 -66.56 -83.26
N ASP A 241 -43.67 -67.10 -82.86
CA ASP A 241 -42.72 -67.78 -83.76
C ASP A 241 -43.32 -69.05 -84.39
N GLU A 242 -43.99 -69.90 -83.60
CA GLU A 242 -44.73 -71.07 -84.13
C GLU A 242 -45.82 -70.65 -85.14
N GLN A 243 -46.57 -69.58 -84.84
CA GLN A 243 -47.57 -69.03 -85.77
C GLN A 243 -46.93 -68.45 -87.03
N LEU A 244 -45.81 -67.73 -86.92
CA LEU A 244 -45.05 -67.21 -88.07
C LEU A 244 -44.51 -68.34 -88.94
N GLN A 245 -44.05 -69.46 -88.36
CA GLN A 245 -43.61 -70.63 -89.11
C GLN A 245 -44.77 -71.28 -89.89
N ILE A 246 -45.95 -71.41 -89.27
CA ILE A 246 -47.17 -71.91 -89.94
C ILE A 246 -47.57 -70.98 -91.09
N VAL A 247 -47.67 -69.67 -90.82
CA VAL A 247 -48.05 -68.66 -91.84
C VAL A 247 -47.03 -68.58 -92.98
N SER A 248 -45.73 -68.75 -92.70
CA SER A 248 -44.69 -68.81 -93.74
C SER A 248 -44.86 -70.04 -94.64
N ASN A 249 -45.18 -71.20 -94.07
CA ASN A 249 -45.45 -72.43 -94.84
C ASN A 249 -46.74 -72.31 -95.67
N ASP A 250 -47.81 -71.74 -95.09
CA ASP A 250 -49.04 -71.46 -95.83
C ASP A 250 -48.82 -70.41 -96.94
N LEU A 251 -47.94 -69.43 -96.75
CA LEU A 251 -47.55 -68.44 -97.77
C LEU A 251 -46.71 -69.08 -98.89
N GLU A 252 -45.81 -70.01 -98.58
CA GLU A 252 -45.06 -70.76 -99.60
C GLU A 252 -46.01 -71.64 -100.43
N ASN A 253 -46.95 -72.33 -99.79
CA ASN A 253 -48.01 -73.07 -100.45
C ASN A 253 -48.96 -72.17 -101.27
N ALA A 254 -49.30 -70.98 -100.76
CA ALA A 254 -50.16 -70.03 -101.44
C ALA A 254 -49.47 -69.37 -102.65
N THR A 255 -48.16 -69.07 -102.57
CA THR A 255 -47.40 -68.53 -103.70
C THR A 255 -47.13 -69.56 -104.79
N HIS A 256 -47.09 -70.86 -104.46
CA HIS A 256 -47.16 -71.94 -105.47
C HIS A 256 -48.50 -71.89 -106.22
N ARG A 257 -49.63 -71.96 -105.48
CA ARG A 257 -50.97 -71.89 -106.08
C ARG A 257 -51.21 -70.59 -106.85
N ALA A 258 -50.63 -69.47 -106.41
CA ALA A 258 -50.72 -68.19 -107.10
C ALA A 258 -50.01 -68.22 -108.46
N LYS A 259 -48.81 -68.80 -108.56
CA LYS A 259 -48.09 -68.98 -109.85
C LYS A 259 -48.84 -69.89 -110.83
N GLU A 260 -49.63 -70.83 -110.32
CA GLU A 260 -50.51 -71.67 -111.12
C GLU A 260 -51.76 -70.89 -111.57
N ALA A 261 -52.39 -70.16 -110.64
CA ALA A 261 -53.56 -69.31 -110.91
C ALA A 261 -53.25 -68.12 -111.83
N GLU A 262 -52.07 -67.52 -111.78
CA GLU A 262 -51.68 -66.39 -112.65
C GLU A 262 -51.69 -66.77 -114.13
N ARG A 263 -51.39 -68.03 -114.47
CA ARG A 263 -51.51 -68.57 -115.84
C ARG A 263 -52.97 -68.58 -116.33
N GLU A 264 -53.91 -68.88 -115.44
CA GLU A 264 -55.34 -68.87 -115.72
C GLU A 264 -55.96 -67.46 -115.62
N VAL A 265 -55.43 -66.58 -114.77
CA VAL A 265 -55.87 -65.18 -114.65
C VAL A 265 -55.48 -64.35 -115.88
N ILE A 266 -54.37 -64.67 -116.56
CA ILE A 266 -54.10 -64.12 -117.90
C ILE A 266 -55.21 -64.55 -118.89
N ARG A 267 -55.67 -65.81 -118.82
CA ARG A 267 -56.72 -66.36 -119.69
C ARG A 267 -58.13 -65.82 -119.42
N LEU A 268 -58.37 -65.23 -118.23
CA LEU A 268 -59.68 -64.71 -117.82
C LEU A 268 -59.74 -63.18 -117.69
N ARG A 269 -58.61 -62.47 -117.71
CA ARG A 269 -58.57 -60.99 -117.72
C ARG A 269 -59.06 -60.36 -119.03
N GLU A 270 -59.25 -61.13 -120.09
CA GLU A 270 -59.90 -60.65 -121.33
C GLU A 270 -61.43 -60.48 -121.17
N GLU A 271 -62.08 -61.20 -120.25
CA GLU A 271 -63.55 -61.24 -120.18
C GLU A 271 -64.16 -60.21 -119.20
N LEU A 272 -63.45 -59.83 -118.13
CA LEU A 272 -64.05 -59.14 -116.97
C LEU A 272 -63.71 -57.64 -116.84
N ALA A 273 -63.78 -56.89 -117.95
CA ALA A 273 -63.53 -55.44 -117.98
C ALA A 273 -64.81 -54.58 -118.09
N LYS A 274 -65.85 -54.83 -117.27
CA LYS A 274 -67.17 -54.15 -117.35
C LYS A 274 -67.86 -53.85 -115.98
N PHE A 275 -67.70 -52.59 -115.49
CA PHE A 275 -68.64 -51.75 -114.66
C PHE A 275 -68.88 -51.90 -113.11
N SER A 276 -68.13 -51.13 -112.28
CA SER A 276 -68.47 -50.01 -111.32
C SER A 276 -69.63 -49.92 -110.24
N ASP A 277 -69.26 -49.65 -108.96
CA ASP A 277 -69.46 -48.47 -108.00
C ASP A 277 -70.77 -47.93 -107.25
N ALA A 278 -70.61 -47.59 -105.92
CA ALA A 278 -70.96 -46.34 -105.08
C ALA A 278 -72.27 -45.98 -104.22
N SER A 279 -72.10 -45.37 -102.99
CA SER A 279 -72.68 -44.06 -102.39
C SER A 279 -73.68 -43.84 -101.14
N ASN A 280 -73.37 -42.85 -100.22
CA ASN A 280 -74.06 -41.71 -99.43
C ASN A 280 -75.26 -41.60 -98.36
N ALA A 281 -75.02 -40.86 -97.21
CA ALA A 281 -75.60 -39.58 -96.54
C ALA A 281 -76.99 -39.24 -95.79
N ILE A 282 -77.01 -38.19 -94.87
CA ILE A 282 -78.04 -37.09 -94.50
C ILE A 282 -78.92 -36.97 -93.15
N SER A 283 -79.61 -35.80 -92.89
CA SER A 283 -80.19 -35.13 -91.62
C SER A 283 -81.78 -34.97 -91.47
N GLU A 284 -82.54 -34.09 -90.73
CA GLU A 284 -82.43 -32.84 -89.85
C GLU A 284 -83.77 -32.36 -89.07
N SER A 285 -83.74 -31.38 -88.10
CA SER A 285 -84.81 -30.41 -87.54
C SER A 285 -86.14 -30.81 -86.77
N ASP A 286 -87.02 -29.99 -86.08
CA ASP A 286 -87.05 -28.72 -85.22
C ASP A 286 -88.47 -28.42 -84.52
N THR A 287 -88.72 -27.40 -83.61
CA THR A 287 -89.99 -26.57 -83.31
C THR A 287 -90.15 -25.79 -81.94
N SER A 288 -91.00 -24.72 -81.86
CA SER A 288 -91.24 -23.85 -80.65
C SER A 288 -92.59 -23.05 -80.57
N GLU A 289 -93.36 -23.11 -79.45
CA GLU A 289 -94.07 -21.93 -78.85
C GLU A 289 -94.57 -22.13 -77.38
N SER A 290 -94.99 -23.35 -76.99
CA SER A 290 -95.02 -23.76 -75.55
C SER A 290 -93.64 -23.52 -74.89
N ALA A 291 -92.62 -23.57 -75.74
CA ALA A 291 -91.27 -23.08 -75.53
C ALA A 291 -91.14 -21.61 -75.07
N LEU A 292 -92.16 -20.73 -75.09
CA LEU A 292 -92.01 -19.30 -74.73
C LEU A 292 -92.24 -18.99 -73.25
N ILE A 293 -93.31 -19.52 -72.63
CA ILE A 293 -93.42 -19.48 -71.15
C ILE A 293 -92.35 -20.40 -70.56
N ARG A 294 -92.13 -21.58 -71.17
CA ARG A 294 -90.94 -22.37 -70.87
C ARG A 294 -89.65 -21.58 -71.11
N SER A 295 -89.56 -20.68 -72.09
CA SER A 295 -88.37 -19.82 -72.30
C SER A 295 -88.23 -18.80 -71.18
N LYS A 296 -89.31 -18.24 -70.64
CA LYS A 296 -89.22 -17.33 -69.49
C LYS A 296 -88.89 -18.05 -68.18
N ASP A 297 -89.46 -19.22 -67.91
CA ASP A 297 -89.04 -20.05 -66.77
C ASP A 297 -87.65 -20.68 -66.98
N ASN A 298 -87.27 -21.00 -68.22
CA ASN A 298 -85.91 -21.40 -68.57
C ASN A 298 -84.97 -20.20 -68.49
N GLN A 299 -85.41 -18.97 -68.71
CA GLN A 299 -84.60 -17.75 -68.59
C GLN A 299 -84.41 -17.40 -67.12
N ILE A 300 -85.43 -17.59 -66.27
CA ILE A 300 -85.29 -17.47 -64.82
C ILE A 300 -84.42 -18.60 -64.27
N ARG A 301 -84.62 -19.87 -64.68
CA ARG A 301 -83.72 -20.97 -64.30
C ARG A 301 -82.31 -20.81 -64.87
N LYS A 302 -82.15 -20.25 -66.08
CA LYS A 302 -80.84 -19.94 -66.67
C LYS A 302 -80.17 -18.78 -65.94
N LEU A 303 -80.89 -17.73 -65.57
CA LEU A 303 -80.36 -16.64 -64.74
C LEU A 303 -80.02 -17.11 -63.32
N LEU A 304 -80.79 -18.03 -62.73
CA LEU A 304 -80.48 -18.64 -61.43
C LEU A 304 -79.28 -19.59 -61.52
N GLU A 305 -79.18 -20.40 -62.57
CA GLU A 305 -78.03 -21.28 -62.80
C GLU A 305 -76.78 -20.49 -63.24
N GLU A 306 -76.93 -19.38 -63.96
CA GLU A 306 -75.87 -18.40 -64.24
C GLU A 306 -75.43 -17.68 -62.96
N ASN A 307 -76.35 -17.26 -62.09
CA ASN A 307 -76.01 -16.64 -60.80
C ASN A 307 -75.33 -17.65 -59.87
N LYS A 308 -75.81 -18.89 -59.81
CA LYS A 308 -75.18 -20.02 -59.11
C LYS A 308 -73.79 -20.36 -59.69
N ASN A 309 -73.63 -20.37 -61.01
CA ASN A 309 -72.33 -20.60 -61.67
C ASN A 309 -71.38 -19.41 -61.50
N LEU A 310 -71.89 -18.18 -61.46
CA LEU A 310 -71.10 -16.99 -61.12
C LEU A 310 -70.70 -16.99 -59.65
N SER A 311 -71.57 -17.42 -58.74
CA SER A 311 -71.26 -17.62 -57.32
C SER A 311 -70.27 -18.77 -57.10
N ALA A 312 -70.35 -19.84 -57.90
CA ALA A 312 -69.39 -20.94 -57.88
C ALA A 312 -68.03 -20.49 -58.40
N LYS A 313 -67.98 -19.77 -59.53
CA LYS A 313 -66.74 -19.16 -60.06
C LYS A 313 -66.16 -18.09 -59.14
N LEU A 314 -67.00 -17.32 -58.44
CA LEU A 314 -66.54 -16.38 -57.43
C LEU A 314 -65.90 -17.12 -56.25
N ALA A 315 -66.55 -18.20 -55.77
CA ALA A 315 -65.97 -19.05 -54.72
C ALA A 315 -64.65 -19.68 -55.17
N GLU A 316 -64.61 -20.29 -56.36
CA GLU A 316 -63.43 -20.86 -57.03
C GLU A 316 -62.29 -19.85 -57.10
N VAL A 317 -62.50 -18.67 -57.69
CA VAL A 317 -61.50 -17.59 -57.77
C VAL A 317 -61.09 -17.06 -56.39
N THR A 318 -61.98 -17.01 -55.40
CA THR A 318 -61.57 -16.67 -54.01
C THR A 318 -60.75 -17.78 -53.35
N THR A 319 -60.96 -19.04 -53.69
CA THR A 319 -60.10 -20.14 -53.22
C THR A 319 -58.75 -20.16 -53.94
N GLU A 320 -58.70 -19.97 -55.26
CA GLU A 320 -57.46 -19.84 -56.04
C GLU A 320 -56.62 -18.66 -55.55
N SER A 321 -57.22 -17.47 -55.41
CA SER A 321 -56.52 -16.30 -54.89
C SER A 321 -56.05 -16.49 -53.44
N ARG A 322 -56.81 -17.19 -52.59
CA ARG A 322 -56.38 -17.52 -51.23
C ARG A 322 -55.22 -18.51 -51.19
N ILE A 323 -55.24 -19.53 -52.05
CA ILE A 323 -54.12 -20.47 -52.22
C ILE A 323 -52.89 -19.71 -52.71
N ARG A 324 -53.04 -18.87 -53.75
CA ARG A 324 -51.95 -18.10 -54.32
C ARG A 324 -51.36 -17.06 -53.37
N ILE A 325 -52.18 -16.45 -52.52
CA ILE A 325 -51.69 -15.60 -51.40
C ILE A 325 -50.91 -16.45 -50.40
N GLY A 326 -51.36 -17.66 -50.08
CA GLY A 326 -50.63 -18.62 -49.24
C GLY A 326 -49.25 -18.97 -49.81
N GLU A 327 -49.20 -19.37 -51.09
CA GLU A 327 -47.94 -19.65 -51.81
C GLU A 327 -46.98 -18.45 -51.80
N LEU A 328 -47.47 -17.25 -52.12
CA LEU A 328 -46.66 -16.03 -52.12
C LEU A 328 -46.21 -15.62 -50.71
N THR A 329 -47.01 -15.90 -49.67
CA THR A 329 -46.61 -15.67 -48.28
C THR A 329 -45.51 -16.65 -47.85
N GLN A 330 -45.63 -17.93 -48.24
CA GLN A 330 -44.62 -18.94 -47.96
C GLN A 330 -43.31 -18.66 -48.70
N GLU A 331 -43.34 -18.19 -49.95
CA GLU A 331 -42.12 -17.83 -50.68
C GLU A 331 -41.48 -16.55 -50.11
N LEU A 332 -42.28 -15.59 -49.63
CA LEU A 332 -41.78 -14.43 -48.89
C LEU A 332 -41.09 -14.84 -47.58
N GLU A 333 -41.66 -15.81 -46.85
CA GLU A 333 -41.09 -16.38 -45.63
C GLU A 333 -39.77 -17.14 -45.91
N ARG A 334 -39.71 -17.93 -46.99
CA ARG A 334 -38.44 -18.56 -47.46
C ARG A 334 -37.39 -17.52 -47.84
N HIS A 335 -37.78 -16.42 -48.49
CA HIS A 335 -36.86 -15.33 -48.81
C HIS A 335 -36.41 -14.57 -47.55
N ALA A 336 -37.27 -14.40 -46.55
CA ALA A 336 -36.90 -13.80 -45.26
C ALA A 336 -35.89 -14.69 -44.50
N GLU A 337 -36.14 -16.00 -44.40
CA GLU A 337 -35.16 -16.96 -43.87
C GLU A 337 -33.84 -16.96 -44.65
N MET A 338 -33.89 -16.80 -45.98
CA MET A 338 -32.69 -16.75 -46.81
C MET A 338 -31.91 -15.44 -46.61
N LEU A 339 -32.59 -14.32 -46.39
CA LEU A 339 -31.96 -13.05 -46.06
C LEU A 339 -31.31 -13.10 -44.67
N ASP A 340 -32.00 -13.61 -43.65
CA ASP A 340 -31.45 -13.80 -42.30
C ASP A 340 -30.19 -14.70 -42.30
N ARG A 341 -30.22 -15.80 -43.07
CA ARG A 341 -29.04 -16.66 -43.30
C ARG A 341 -27.90 -15.99 -44.06
N LEU A 342 -28.19 -15.02 -44.94
CA LEU A 342 -27.18 -14.24 -45.65
C LEU A 342 -26.63 -13.09 -44.80
N GLU A 343 -27.46 -12.48 -43.96
CA GLU A 343 -27.08 -11.41 -43.03
C GLU A 343 -26.20 -11.97 -41.90
N THR A 344 -26.57 -13.10 -41.31
CA THR A 344 -25.71 -13.83 -40.36
C THR A 344 -24.41 -14.35 -41.00
N GLN A 345 -24.41 -14.75 -42.27
CA GLN A 345 -23.17 -15.07 -43.00
C GLN A 345 -22.30 -13.83 -43.28
N LEU A 346 -22.91 -12.67 -43.54
CA LEU A 346 -22.20 -11.41 -43.75
C LEU A 346 -21.61 -10.86 -42.44
N GLU A 347 -22.35 -10.98 -41.33
CA GLU A 347 -21.87 -10.64 -39.99
C GLU A 347 -20.73 -11.58 -39.56
N ALA A 348 -20.85 -12.88 -39.83
CA ALA A 348 -19.76 -13.86 -39.63
C ALA A 348 -18.55 -13.66 -40.57
N GLN A 349 -18.66 -12.79 -41.59
CA GLN A 349 -17.56 -12.35 -42.46
C GLN A 349 -17.15 -10.88 -42.23
N SER A 350 -17.68 -10.22 -41.19
CA SER A 350 -17.34 -8.83 -40.86
C SER A 350 -15.87 -8.65 -40.44
N ASP A 351 -15.22 -9.73 -40.00
CA ASP A 351 -13.80 -9.82 -39.70
C ASP A 351 -12.91 -9.77 -40.95
N TYR A 352 -13.45 -10.02 -42.16
CA TYR A 352 -12.66 -10.11 -43.39
C TYR A 352 -11.86 -8.83 -43.68
N GLU A 353 -12.44 -7.65 -43.45
CA GLU A 353 -11.71 -6.37 -43.57
C GLU A 353 -10.71 -6.13 -42.43
N THR A 354 -10.79 -6.87 -41.32
CA THR A 354 -9.77 -6.85 -40.25
C THR A 354 -8.63 -7.79 -40.62
N ILE A 355 -8.93 -9.05 -40.96
CA ILE A 355 -7.97 -10.05 -41.45
C ILE A 355 -7.21 -9.52 -42.68
N LYS A 356 -7.88 -8.82 -43.60
CA LYS A 356 -7.27 -8.18 -44.79
C LYS A 356 -6.37 -7.00 -44.45
N LYS A 357 -6.63 -6.27 -43.35
CA LYS A 357 -5.71 -5.24 -42.81
C LYS A 357 -4.53 -5.90 -42.12
N GLU A 358 -4.75 -6.94 -41.33
CA GLU A 358 -3.71 -7.73 -40.68
C GLU A 358 -2.78 -8.40 -41.71
N LEU A 359 -3.31 -9.04 -42.75
CA LEU A 359 -2.51 -9.57 -43.87
C LEU A 359 -1.77 -8.47 -44.64
N ARG A 360 -2.35 -7.28 -44.79
CA ARG A 360 -1.67 -6.14 -45.41
C ARG A 360 -0.52 -5.63 -44.53
N ILE A 361 -0.74 -5.57 -43.22
CA ILE A 361 0.28 -5.20 -42.22
C ILE A 361 1.39 -6.26 -42.22
N LEU A 362 1.05 -7.56 -42.14
CA LEU A 362 1.99 -8.67 -42.24
C LEU A 362 2.81 -8.56 -43.53
N LYS A 363 2.16 -8.36 -44.68
CA LYS A 363 2.84 -8.17 -45.97
C LYS A 363 3.72 -6.91 -45.99
N SER A 364 3.35 -5.84 -45.31
CA SER A 364 4.21 -4.65 -45.16
C SER A 364 5.32 -4.81 -44.11
N VAL A 365 5.27 -5.81 -43.24
CA VAL A 365 6.35 -6.16 -42.30
C VAL A 365 7.29 -7.20 -42.92
N GLU A 366 6.76 -8.11 -43.75
CA GLU A 366 7.48 -9.19 -44.43
C GLU A 366 8.14 -8.74 -45.75
N PHE A 367 7.60 -7.70 -46.41
CA PHE A 367 8.13 -7.17 -47.69
C PHE A 367 8.37 -5.64 -47.70
N GLY A 368 8.13 -4.93 -46.59
CA GLY A 368 8.15 -3.45 -46.56
C GLY A 368 9.50 -2.78 -46.31
N GLU A 369 10.58 -3.55 -46.11
CA GLU A 369 11.95 -3.00 -46.04
C GLU A 369 12.81 -3.32 -47.28
N ASP A 370 12.36 -4.20 -48.20
CA ASP A 370 13.21 -4.74 -49.28
C ASP A 370 12.54 -4.71 -50.68
N ALA A 371 11.78 -3.64 -50.96
CA ALA A 371 11.10 -3.42 -52.25
C ALA A 371 11.32 -1.99 -52.81
N GLY A 372 12.42 -1.34 -52.45
CA GLY A 372 12.73 0.05 -52.83
C GLY A 372 13.28 0.25 -54.25
N TRP A 373 12.66 -0.31 -55.29
CA TRP A 373 13.14 -0.14 -56.68
C TRP A 373 12.05 -0.21 -57.78
N THR A 374 11.81 0.92 -58.47
CA THR A 374 11.04 1.09 -59.75
C THR A 374 9.55 0.70 -59.76
N ALA A 375 8.67 1.33 -60.55
CA ALA A 375 8.85 2.31 -61.64
C ALA A 375 7.71 3.34 -61.70
N ASP A 376 7.92 4.44 -62.43
CA ASP A 376 6.82 5.24 -62.99
C ASP A 376 5.99 4.43 -64.00
N THR A 377 4.66 4.60 -64.01
CA THR A 377 3.90 4.63 -65.29
C THR A 377 2.56 5.35 -65.11
N ASP A 378 2.20 6.16 -66.12
CA ASP A 378 0.94 6.89 -66.19
C ASP A 378 -0.23 5.99 -66.63
N GLY A 379 -1.47 6.36 -66.31
CA GLY A 379 -2.68 5.55 -66.51
C GLY A 379 -3.96 6.23 -66.06
N GLY A 380 -4.32 7.35 -66.69
CA GLY A 380 -5.46 8.18 -66.27
C GLY A 380 -6.88 7.69 -66.63
N LEU A 381 -7.86 8.40 -66.04
CA LEU A 381 -9.32 8.39 -66.27
C LEU A 381 -10.13 7.16 -65.81
N THR A 382 -10.97 7.37 -64.78
CA THR A 382 -12.44 7.42 -65.01
C THR A 382 -13.21 8.15 -63.90
N SER A 383 -14.10 9.07 -64.31
CA SER A 383 -15.42 9.32 -63.74
C SER A 383 -15.61 9.54 -62.22
N SER A 384 -15.09 10.67 -61.71
CA SER A 384 -15.89 11.76 -61.08
C SER A 384 -16.96 11.49 -59.99
N ALA A 385 -17.06 10.29 -59.40
CA ALA A 385 -18.06 9.94 -58.37
C ALA A 385 -17.46 9.65 -56.99
N THR A 386 -16.15 9.40 -56.90
CA THR A 386 -15.47 8.98 -55.67
C THR A 386 -14.98 10.13 -54.79
N ALA A 387 -14.85 11.36 -55.31
CA ALA A 387 -14.15 12.46 -54.63
C ALA A 387 -14.66 12.78 -53.20
N THR A 388 -15.97 12.68 -52.94
CA THR A 388 -16.53 12.88 -51.59
C THR A 388 -16.24 11.72 -50.64
N ALA A 389 -16.20 10.48 -51.14
CA ALA A 389 -15.80 9.32 -50.37
C ALA A 389 -14.30 9.32 -50.08
N GLU A 390 -13.47 9.67 -51.07
CA GLU A 390 -12.00 9.70 -50.97
C GLU A 390 -11.49 10.82 -50.05
N ILE A 391 -12.18 11.97 -49.97
CA ILE A 391 -11.87 13.00 -48.96
C ILE A 391 -12.23 12.51 -47.55
N GLN A 392 -13.38 11.85 -47.36
CA GLN A 392 -13.81 11.33 -46.06
C GLN A 392 -12.93 10.16 -45.59
N LEU A 393 -12.59 9.23 -46.49
CA LEU A 393 -11.71 8.09 -46.23
C LEU A 393 -10.25 8.53 -46.09
N GLY A 394 -9.75 9.38 -46.99
CA GLY A 394 -8.40 9.95 -46.91
C GLY A 394 -8.18 10.80 -45.66
N GLY A 395 -9.21 11.50 -45.17
CA GLY A 395 -9.19 12.17 -43.87
C GLY A 395 -9.08 11.19 -42.70
N ARG A 396 -9.84 10.09 -42.71
CA ARG A 396 -9.75 9.04 -41.67
C ARG A 396 -8.45 8.24 -41.76
N VAL A 397 -7.90 8.02 -42.95
CA VAL A 397 -6.59 7.39 -43.16
C VAL A 397 -5.47 8.29 -42.65
N LYS A 398 -5.46 9.58 -42.99
CA LYS A 398 -4.48 10.53 -42.45
C LYS A 398 -4.56 10.67 -40.94
N ALA A 399 -5.76 10.71 -40.35
CA ALA A 399 -5.93 10.71 -38.90
C ALA A 399 -5.45 9.39 -38.26
N LEU A 400 -5.60 8.25 -38.94
CA LEU A 400 -5.04 6.96 -38.50
C LEU A 400 -3.51 6.93 -38.63
N GLU A 401 -2.94 7.45 -39.72
CA GLU A 401 -1.49 7.60 -39.93
C GLU A 401 -0.87 8.52 -38.88
N GLU A 402 -1.49 9.67 -38.61
CA GLU A 402 -1.08 10.60 -37.55
C GLU A 402 -1.13 9.93 -36.17
N LEU A 403 -2.22 9.23 -35.83
CA LEU A 403 -2.31 8.46 -34.58
C LEU A 403 -1.34 7.26 -34.52
N LEU A 404 -0.98 6.65 -35.66
CA LEU A 404 0.03 5.59 -35.72
C LEU A 404 1.44 6.14 -35.54
N VAL A 405 1.78 7.27 -36.16
CA VAL A 405 3.04 7.98 -35.96
C VAL A 405 3.15 8.46 -34.53
N ASP A 406 2.09 9.02 -33.95
CA ASP A 406 2.09 9.50 -32.57
C ASP A 406 2.17 8.35 -31.56
N LYS A 407 1.48 7.21 -31.81
CA LYS A 407 1.64 5.99 -31.01
C LYS A 407 3.03 5.37 -31.16
N SER A 408 3.59 5.35 -32.37
CA SER A 408 4.95 4.87 -32.64
C SER A 408 5.99 5.72 -31.91
N ARG A 409 5.85 7.05 -31.96
CA ARG A 409 6.68 8.02 -31.25
C ARG A 409 6.57 7.90 -29.73
N ARG A 410 5.36 7.67 -29.20
CA ARG A 410 5.16 7.37 -27.76
C ARG A 410 5.86 6.07 -27.38
N LEU A 411 5.63 4.97 -28.10
CA LEU A 411 6.30 3.68 -27.86
C LEU A 411 7.83 3.79 -27.99
N GLN A 412 8.34 4.63 -28.89
CA GLN A 412 9.77 4.89 -29.05
C GLN A 412 10.34 5.68 -27.86
N ASN A 413 9.63 6.72 -27.39
CA ASN A 413 9.97 7.45 -26.16
C ASN A 413 9.93 6.51 -24.94
N ASP A 414 8.88 5.71 -24.78
CA ASP A 414 8.74 4.73 -23.71
C ASP A 414 9.88 3.69 -23.75
N ASN A 415 10.28 3.24 -24.94
CA ASN A 415 11.41 2.34 -25.12
C ASN A 415 12.76 2.99 -24.74
N VAL A 416 12.94 4.29 -25.01
CA VAL A 416 14.12 5.07 -24.57
C VAL A 416 14.09 5.27 -23.06
N CYS A 417 12.95 5.61 -22.45
CA CYS A 417 12.81 5.72 -21.00
C CYS A 417 13.07 4.39 -20.28
N LEU A 418 12.53 3.27 -20.80
CA LEU A 418 12.80 1.94 -20.27
C LEU A 418 14.26 1.52 -20.44
N LYS A 419 14.93 1.89 -21.54
CA LYS A 419 16.38 1.69 -21.71
C LYS A 419 17.19 2.51 -20.70
N MET A 420 16.84 3.78 -20.49
CA MET A 420 17.48 4.64 -19.50
C MET A 420 17.29 4.12 -18.07
N GLN A 421 16.08 3.64 -17.73
CA GLN A 421 15.81 3.02 -16.44
C GLN A 421 16.58 1.70 -16.25
N ASN A 422 16.68 0.85 -17.28
CA ASN A 422 17.52 -0.35 -17.23
C ASN A 422 19.00 -0.02 -17.07
N GLN A 423 19.50 1.04 -17.73
CA GLN A 423 20.87 1.51 -17.52
C GLN A 423 21.08 1.99 -16.07
N GLN A 424 20.21 2.88 -15.57
CA GLN A 424 20.26 3.37 -14.18
C GLN A 424 20.17 2.23 -13.14
N LEU A 425 19.37 1.20 -13.41
CA LEU A 425 19.31 0.00 -12.56
C LEU A 425 20.59 -0.84 -12.66
N SER A 426 21.17 -1.00 -13.85
CA SER A 426 22.46 -1.68 -14.05
C SER A 426 23.60 -0.94 -13.35
N ASP A 427 23.70 0.37 -13.52
CA ASP A 427 24.71 1.22 -12.88
C ASP A 427 24.59 1.12 -11.36
N ARG A 428 23.36 1.13 -10.83
CA ARG A 428 23.11 0.99 -9.38
C ARG A 428 23.33 -0.44 -8.86
N VAL A 429 23.23 -1.47 -9.70
CA VAL A 429 23.69 -2.83 -9.35
C VAL A 429 25.22 -2.85 -9.24
N VAL A 430 25.95 -2.27 -10.19
CA VAL A 430 27.42 -2.17 -10.15
C VAL A 430 27.90 -1.36 -8.94
N GLU A 431 27.25 -0.24 -8.62
CA GLU A 431 27.53 0.56 -7.41
C GLU A 431 27.30 -0.26 -6.12
N LEU A 432 26.22 -1.04 -6.06
CA LEU A 432 25.92 -1.91 -4.92
C LEU A 432 26.91 -3.08 -4.80
N GLU A 433 27.30 -3.70 -5.92
CA GLU A 433 28.32 -4.77 -5.96
C GLU A 433 29.68 -4.23 -5.51
N ARG A 434 30.09 -3.05 -5.98
CA ARG A 434 31.28 -2.34 -5.52
C ARG A 434 31.23 -2.00 -4.04
N SER A 435 30.08 -1.52 -3.54
CA SER A 435 29.92 -1.23 -2.10
C SER A 435 30.03 -2.50 -1.25
N ARG A 436 29.52 -3.63 -1.76
CA ARG A 436 29.61 -4.94 -1.12
C ARG A 436 31.04 -5.47 -1.10
N GLU A 437 31.78 -5.30 -2.19
CA GLU A 437 33.21 -5.65 -2.30
C GLU A 437 34.03 -4.92 -1.23
N ILE A 438 33.88 -3.60 -1.12
CA ILE A 438 34.52 -2.78 -0.08
C ILE A 438 34.13 -3.26 1.33
N LEU A 439 32.85 -3.51 1.60
CA LEU A 439 32.40 -4.03 2.90
C LEU A 439 32.90 -5.45 3.21
N THR A 440 33.21 -6.27 2.19
CA THR A 440 33.86 -7.58 2.42
C THR A 440 35.35 -7.44 2.71
N ASP A 441 36.05 -6.51 2.05
CA ASP A 441 37.47 -6.22 2.29
C ASP A 441 37.67 -5.63 3.69
N ASP A 442 36.84 -4.66 4.10
CA ASP A 442 36.85 -4.08 5.46
C ASP A 442 36.58 -5.17 6.52
N LEU A 443 35.66 -6.09 6.25
CA LEU A 443 35.35 -7.20 7.15
C LEU A 443 36.48 -8.25 7.19
N GLU A 444 37.24 -8.44 6.13
CA GLU A 444 38.44 -9.29 6.15
C GLU A 444 39.60 -8.63 6.90
N GLN A 445 39.82 -7.33 6.68
CA GLN A 445 40.78 -6.53 7.46
C GLN A 445 40.45 -6.51 8.96
N GLN A 446 39.19 -6.37 9.34
CA GLN A 446 38.78 -6.49 10.75
C GLN A 446 39.02 -7.91 11.30
N LYS A 447 38.80 -8.96 10.51
CA LYS A 447 39.09 -10.35 10.94
C LYS A 447 40.58 -10.65 11.07
N THR A 448 41.44 -10.04 10.25
CA THR A 448 42.90 -10.20 10.40
C THR A 448 43.42 -9.39 11.59
N LEU A 449 42.93 -8.16 11.80
CA LEU A 449 43.25 -7.35 12.97
C LEU A 449 42.79 -8.02 14.28
N VAL A 450 41.57 -8.58 14.34
CA VAL A 450 41.10 -9.32 15.52
C VAL A 450 41.99 -10.52 15.81
N LYS A 451 42.40 -11.31 14.80
CA LYS A 451 43.34 -12.43 14.98
C LYS A 451 44.73 -11.98 15.46
N GLN A 452 45.19 -10.80 15.03
CA GLN A 452 46.43 -10.20 15.52
C GLN A 452 46.28 -9.80 16.99
N LEU A 453 45.21 -9.10 17.36
CA LEU A 453 44.91 -8.73 18.76
C LEU A 453 44.70 -9.96 19.67
N GLU A 454 44.09 -11.03 19.18
CA GLU A 454 43.97 -12.33 19.88
C GLU A 454 45.35 -12.98 20.09
N SER A 455 46.22 -12.94 19.08
CA SER A 455 47.62 -13.40 19.19
C SER A 455 48.43 -12.55 20.17
N ASP A 456 48.27 -11.23 20.13
CA ASP A 456 49.02 -10.31 20.99
C ASP A 456 48.54 -10.39 22.45
N LEU A 457 47.23 -10.52 22.68
CA LEU A 457 46.68 -10.86 24.00
C LEU A 457 47.16 -12.24 24.49
N PHE A 458 47.28 -13.23 23.60
CA PHE A 458 47.83 -14.55 23.95
C PHE A 458 49.32 -14.49 24.32
N THR A 459 50.12 -13.69 23.61
CA THR A 459 51.54 -13.50 23.97
C THR A 459 51.71 -12.67 25.24
N LEU A 460 50.90 -11.63 25.47
CA LEU A 460 50.85 -10.89 26.74
C LEU A 460 50.42 -11.77 27.91
N HIS A 461 49.44 -12.66 27.71
CA HIS A 461 49.01 -13.63 28.72
C HIS A 461 50.14 -14.61 29.06
N ASN A 462 50.86 -15.13 28.06
CA ASN A 462 52.06 -15.95 28.28
C ASN A 462 53.22 -15.18 28.93
N GLY A 463 53.37 -13.88 28.65
CA GLY A 463 54.35 -13.00 29.28
C GLY A 463 54.06 -12.77 30.77
N MET A 464 52.82 -12.42 31.11
CA MET A 464 52.37 -12.31 32.51
C MET A 464 52.42 -13.67 33.24
N ALA A 465 52.09 -14.77 32.57
CA ALA A 465 52.21 -16.11 33.15
C ALA A 465 53.67 -16.47 33.49
N ARG A 466 54.64 -16.07 32.67
CA ARG A 466 56.08 -16.21 32.98
C ARG A 466 56.54 -15.30 34.12
N SER A 467 56.04 -14.07 34.17
CA SER A 467 56.31 -13.13 35.28
C SER A 467 55.68 -13.58 36.62
N ARG A 468 54.82 -14.60 36.60
CA ARG A 468 54.18 -15.19 37.80
C ARG A 468 54.87 -16.48 38.27
N ALA A 469 55.95 -16.90 37.61
CA ALA A 469 56.62 -18.18 37.85
C ALA A 469 57.96 -18.05 38.59
N ASP A 470 58.49 -16.84 38.76
CA ASP A 470 59.68 -16.55 39.56
C ASP A 470 59.29 -15.61 40.71
N GLY A 471 59.73 -15.93 41.92
CA GLY A 471 59.14 -15.41 43.15
C GLY A 471 60.07 -14.48 43.93
N ALA A 472 60.08 -13.19 43.59
CA ALA A 472 60.80 -12.15 44.32
C ALA A 472 60.00 -10.84 44.42
N ASP A 473 60.08 -10.23 45.61
CA ASP A 473 59.96 -8.81 45.96
C ASP A 473 58.79 -7.96 45.38
N ALA A 474 57.95 -7.45 46.28
CA ALA A 474 56.68 -6.80 45.96
C ALA A 474 56.68 -5.26 46.14
N ASP A 475 57.84 -4.60 46.09
CA ASP A 475 58.00 -3.16 46.39
C ASP A 475 58.28 -2.28 45.15
N GLU A 476 58.52 -2.88 43.97
CA GLU A 476 58.82 -2.15 42.71
C GLU A 476 57.58 -1.99 41.79
N LEU A 477 56.40 -1.76 42.38
CA LEU A 477 55.10 -1.79 41.66
C LEU A 477 54.41 -0.42 41.56
N LEU A 478 55.16 0.69 41.62
CA LEU A 478 54.61 2.06 41.52
C LEU A 478 55.18 2.92 40.38
N ASP A 479 56.23 2.48 39.68
CA ASP A 479 56.86 3.29 38.61
C ASP A 479 56.43 2.84 37.20
N ALA A 480 56.28 1.54 36.97
CA ALA A 480 55.89 0.95 35.67
C ALA A 480 54.49 1.36 35.16
N THR A 481 53.66 2.01 35.99
CA THR A 481 52.31 2.46 35.61
C THR A 481 52.24 3.89 35.06
N ARG A 482 53.38 4.56 34.82
CA ARG A 482 53.41 5.94 34.27
C ARG A 482 53.93 6.09 32.83
N GLU A 483 54.67 5.13 32.29
CA GLU A 483 55.25 5.24 30.93
C GLU A 483 54.67 4.23 29.92
N CYS A 484 53.35 4.24 29.77
CA CYS A 484 52.69 3.77 28.54
C CYS A 484 51.58 4.76 28.12
N SER A 485 51.98 6.01 27.92
CA SER A 485 51.08 7.07 27.46
C SER A 485 50.66 6.83 26.01
N THR A 486 49.37 7.01 25.72
CA THR A 486 48.76 6.83 24.38
C THR A 486 49.40 7.70 23.29
N VAL A 487 50.18 8.70 23.67
CA VAL A 487 50.97 9.57 22.79
C VAL A 487 52.00 8.79 21.97
N GLU A 488 52.68 7.78 22.55
CA GLU A 488 53.70 6.98 21.82
C GLU A 488 53.09 6.08 20.74
N MET A 489 51.85 5.62 20.95
CA MET A 489 51.14 4.75 20.02
C MET A 489 50.76 5.53 18.76
N LEU A 490 50.11 6.69 18.95
CA LEU A 490 49.77 7.64 17.88
C LEU A 490 51.01 8.17 17.14
N ALA A 491 52.13 8.37 17.85
CA ALA A 491 53.40 8.77 17.24
C ALA A 491 54.01 7.68 16.32
N ARG A 492 53.78 6.39 16.60
CA ARG A 492 54.14 5.31 15.68
C ARG A 492 53.21 5.21 14.47
N GLU A 493 51.91 5.38 14.70
CA GLU A 493 50.87 5.27 13.66
C GLU A 493 51.05 6.34 12.57
N LEU A 494 51.34 7.59 12.96
CA LEU A 494 51.73 8.68 12.05
C LEU A 494 52.99 8.37 11.24
N ASN A 495 53.96 7.67 11.83
CA ASN A 495 55.27 7.40 11.22
C ASN A 495 55.22 6.24 10.19
N VAL A 496 54.20 5.39 10.25
CA VAL A 496 53.96 4.33 9.26
C VAL A 496 53.41 4.91 7.95
N MET A 497 52.53 5.91 8.02
CA MET A 497 51.94 6.55 6.83
C MET A 497 52.96 7.34 5.97
N GLU A 498 54.09 7.76 6.53
CA GLU A 498 55.11 8.51 5.78
C GLU A 498 55.98 7.61 4.87
N GLN A 499 56.08 6.30 5.15
CA GLN A 499 57.04 5.43 4.46
C GLN A 499 56.65 4.98 3.04
N GLU A 500 55.36 4.92 2.69
CA GLU A 500 54.94 4.43 1.36
C GLU A 500 54.88 5.54 0.28
N ALA A 501 54.75 6.81 0.67
CA ALA A 501 54.63 7.92 -0.27
C ALA A 501 55.98 8.41 -0.84
N THR A 502 57.10 8.19 -0.14
CA THR A 502 58.34 8.98 -0.36
C THR A 502 59.44 8.27 -1.16
N LYS A 503 59.13 7.76 -2.36
CA LYS A 503 60.15 7.21 -3.28
C LYS A 503 60.52 8.07 -4.49
N ASN A 504 59.97 9.29 -4.58
CA ASN A 504 60.45 10.32 -5.51
C ASN A 504 60.22 11.75 -4.95
N VAL A 505 60.98 12.73 -5.45
CA VAL A 505 60.91 14.18 -5.16
C VAL A 505 61.18 14.59 -3.70
N LYS A 506 62.46 14.59 -3.30
CA LYS A 506 62.94 15.38 -2.16
C LYS A 506 63.07 16.87 -2.52
N SER A 507 62.03 17.67 -2.30
CA SER A 507 62.11 19.10 -1.90
C SER A 507 60.72 19.69 -1.64
N ALA A 508 60.66 20.76 -0.83
CA ALA A 508 59.54 21.71 -0.70
C ALA A 508 58.11 21.14 -0.50
N HIS A 509 57.94 20.00 0.19
CA HIS A 509 56.62 19.34 0.27
C HIS A 509 55.60 19.97 1.23
N GLY A 510 56.02 20.59 2.35
CA GLY A 510 55.10 21.07 3.39
C GLY A 510 53.99 22.01 2.88
N ASN A 511 54.35 22.99 2.05
CA ASN A 511 53.36 23.90 1.46
C ASN A 511 52.55 23.24 0.34
N ASN A 512 53.17 22.34 -0.44
CA ASN A 512 52.52 21.73 -1.61
C ASN A 512 51.45 20.70 -1.21
N VAL A 513 51.69 19.89 -0.18
CA VAL A 513 50.67 18.94 0.35
C VAL A 513 49.47 19.71 0.89
N LEU A 514 49.70 20.77 1.68
CA LEU A 514 48.63 21.64 2.18
C LEU A 514 47.86 22.31 1.04
N LEU A 515 48.55 22.83 0.01
CA LEU A 515 47.89 23.43 -1.17
C LEU A 515 47.03 22.40 -1.93
N ILE A 516 47.54 21.19 -2.16
CA ILE A 516 46.80 20.10 -2.81
C ILE A 516 45.57 19.70 -1.98
N MET A 517 45.73 19.54 -0.66
CA MET A 517 44.61 19.23 0.23
C MET A 517 43.57 20.36 0.27
N THR A 518 43.98 21.64 0.28
CA THR A 518 43.02 22.75 0.16
C THR A 518 42.32 22.76 -1.19
N ALA A 519 43.02 22.52 -2.30
CA ALA A 519 42.42 22.46 -3.63
C ALA A 519 41.45 21.27 -3.78
N GLN A 520 41.76 20.12 -3.19
CA GLN A 520 40.86 18.96 -3.14
C GLN A 520 39.64 19.24 -2.25
N ARG A 521 39.83 19.79 -1.05
CA ARG A 521 38.74 20.23 -0.16
C ARG A 521 37.83 21.23 -0.85
N ASP A 522 38.40 22.23 -1.52
CA ASP A 522 37.63 23.31 -2.14
C ASP A 522 36.93 22.85 -3.42
N ARG A 523 37.51 21.88 -4.16
CA ARG A 523 36.82 21.19 -5.25
C ARG A 523 35.67 20.30 -4.75
N LEU A 524 35.87 19.55 -3.66
CA LEU A 524 34.81 18.75 -3.05
C LEU A 524 33.68 19.64 -2.51
N ARG A 525 34.02 20.74 -1.84
CA ARG A 525 33.06 21.76 -1.38
C ARG A 525 32.28 22.36 -2.54
N SER A 526 32.96 22.71 -3.64
CA SER A 526 32.32 23.22 -4.85
C SER A 526 31.35 22.21 -5.48
N ARG A 527 31.72 20.92 -5.56
CA ARG A 527 30.78 19.89 -6.06
C ARG A 527 29.65 19.57 -5.08
N VAL A 528 29.86 19.72 -3.77
CA VAL A 528 28.77 19.64 -2.77
C VAL A 528 27.80 20.81 -2.92
N GLU A 529 28.30 22.04 -3.07
CA GLU A 529 27.48 23.24 -3.32
C GLU A 529 26.70 23.13 -4.65
N GLU A 530 27.33 22.60 -5.70
CA GLU A 530 26.69 22.28 -6.98
C GLU A 530 25.60 21.20 -6.84
N LEU A 531 25.88 20.10 -6.11
CA LEU A 531 24.90 19.05 -5.80
C LEU A 531 23.74 19.54 -4.91
N GLU A 532 24.00 20.44 -3.97
CA GLU A 532 22.96 21.06 -3.14
C GLU A 532 22.04 21.98 -3.97
N LEU A 533 22.60 22.68 -4.96
CA LEU A 533 21.85 23.49 -5.92
C LEU A 533 21.05 22.61 -6.92
N GLU A 534 21.65 21.56 -7.48
CA GLU A 534 20.98 20.54 -8.32
C GLU A 534 19.79 19.93 -7.55
N LEU A 535 20.03 19.46 -6.32
CA LEU A 535 19.00 18.87 -5.45
C LEU A 535 17.91 19.87 -5.04
N SER A 536 18.25 21.15 -4.88
CA SER A 536 17.28 22.22 -4.60
C SER A 536 16.40 22.50 -5.83
N ALA A 537 16.99 22.55 -7.02
CA ALA A 537 16.28 22.72 -8.29
C ALA A 537 15.34 21.54 -8.58
N GLU A 538 15.79 20.29 -8.40
CA GLU A 538 14.93 19.10 -8.53
C GLU A 538 13.76 19.12 -7.53
N LYS A 539 14.00 19.52 -6.27
CA LYS A 539 12.92 19.67 -5.27
C LYS A 539 11.91 20.74 -5.68
N GLN A 540 12.37 21.86 -6.22
CA GLN A 540 11.49 22.91 -6.74
C GLN A 540 10.70 22.43 -7.96
N GLN A 541 11.33 21.71 -8.89
CA GLN A 541 10.65 21.12 -10.05
C GLN A 541 9.62 20.07 -9.64
N ASN A 542 9.93 19.20 -8.68
CA ASN A 542 8.97 18.24 -8.13
C ASN A 542 7.77 18.93 -7.46
N ALA A 543 8.00 20.03 -6.72
CA ALA A 543 6.92 20.81 -6.12
C ALA A 543 6.03 21.50 -7.17
N LEU A 544 6.61 21.99 -8.27
CA LEU A 544 5.85 22.54 -9.41
C LEU A 544 5.04 21.45 -10.12
N LEU A 545 5.64 20.29 -10.43
CA LEU A 545 4.95 19.17 -11.07
C LEU A 545 3.84 18.58 -10.19
N GLN A 546 4.01 18.55 -8.86
CA GLN A 546 2.94 18.18 -7.93
C GLN A 546 1.80 19.20 -7.93
N SER A 547 2.11 20.51 -7.95
CA SER A 547 1.10 21.57 -8.09
C SER A 547 0.35 21.48 -9.43
N GLU A 548 1.04 21.22 -10.54
CA GLU A 548 0.42 21.02 -11.86
C GLU A 548 -0.46 19.75 -11.89
N LEU A 549 -0.02 18.66 -11.26
CA LEU A 549 -0.80 17.42 -11.11
C LEU A 549 -2.08 17.66 -10.28
N ASP A 550 -1.97 18.35 -9.14
CA ASP A 550 -3.10 18.66 -8.26
C ASP A 550 -4.09 19.62 -8.94
N ASN A 551 -3.60 20.63 -9.67
CA ASN A 551 -4.45 21.53 -10.48
C ASN A 551 -5.18 20.76 -11.59
N ALA A 552 -4.47 19.89 -12.34
CA ALA A 552 -5.07 19.07 -13.38
C ALA A 552 -6.08 18.04 -12.83
N HIS A 553 -5.82 17.48 -11.65
CA HIS A 553 -6.78 16.60 -10.95
C HIS A 553 -8.02 17.37 -10.49
N GLN A 554 -7.85 18.57 -9.90
CA GLN A 554 -8.96 19.43 -9.51
C GLN A 554 -9.80 19.87 -10.71
N ASP A 555 -9.18 20.21 -11.84
CA ASP A 555 -9.90 20.54 -13.08
C ASP A 555 -10.58 19.30 -13.69
N ASN A 556 -9.98 18.12 -13.66
CA ASN A 556 -10.63 16.87 -14.07
C ASN A 556 -11.88 16.58 -13.22
N VAL A 557 -11.82 16.76 -11.89
CA VAL A 557 -12.98 16.61 -10.99
C VAL A 557 -14.05 17.68 -11.25
N GLN A 558 -13.66 18.92 -11.58
CA GLN A 558 -14.61 19.95 -12.00
C GLN A 558 -15.25 19.67 -13.36
N MET A 559 -14.50 19.18 -14.34
CA MET A 559 -15.01 18.82 -15.67
C MET A 559 -15.90 17.60 -15.59
N TYR A 560 -15.54 16.56 -14.81
CA TYR A 560 -16.45 15.46 -14.48
C TYR A 560 -17.74 15.97 -13.84
N GLY A 561 -17.66 16.90 -12.88
CA GLY A 561 -18.84 17.54 -12.28
C GLY A 561 -19.73 18.28 -13.29
N LYS A 562 -19.14 18.99 -14.27
CA LYS A 562 -19.85 19.65 -15.37
C LYS A 562 -20.46 18.62 -16.32
N ILE A 563 -19.76 17.53 -16.62
CA ILE A 563 -20.23 16.42 -17.46
C ILE A 563 -21.42 15.73 -16.78
N LYS A 564 -21.33 15.33 -15.51
CA LYS A 564 -22.43 14.73 -14.73
C LYS A 564 -23.65 15.67 -14.64
N PHE A 565 -23.43 16.98 -14.52
CA PHE A 565 -24.50 17.98 -14.57
C PHE A 565 -25.18 18.07 -15.95
N LEU A 566 -24.40 18.13 -17.04
CA LEU A 566 -24.91 18.17 -18.41
C LEU A 566 -25.59 16.86 -18.82
N GLN A 567 -25.00 15.71 -18.48
CA GLN A 567 -25.61 14.38 -18.63
C GLN A 567 -26.95 14.30 -17.88
N ASN A 568 -27.04 14.75 -16.62
CA ASN A 568 -28.32 14.77 -15.91
C ASN A 568 -29.36 15.71 -16.54
N TYR A 569 -28.92 16.76 -17.24
CA TYR A 569 -29.80 17.64 -18.01
C TYR A 569 -30.25 17.02 -19.36
N GLN A 570 -29.40 16.19 -19.97
CA GLN A 570 -29.56 15.60 -21.31
C GLN A 570 -30.20 14.21 -21.31
N ASN A 571 -29.94 13.39 -20.28
CA ASN A 571 -30.55 12.07 -20.02
C ASN A 571 -32.07 12.16 -19.78
N LYS A 572 -32.63 13.37 -19.63
CA LYS A 572 -34.09 13.59 -19.63
C LYS A 572 -34.70 13.54 -21.04
N LYS A 573 -33.92 13.24 -22.09
CA LYS A 573 -34.40 13.22 -23.49
C LYS A 573 -34.04 11.97 -24.31
N LEU A 574 -32.94 11.28 -24.01
CA LEU A 574 -32.47 10.08 -24.72
C LEU A 574 -31.86 9.08 -23.72
N GLN A 575 -31.91 7.79 -24.06
CA GLN A 575 -31.49 6.67 -23.22
C GLN A 575 -30.81 5.58 -24.09
N SER A 576 -29.89 4.82 -23.46
CA SER A 576 -29.12 3.65 -23.95
C SER A 576 -27.77 3.87 -24.67
N GLU A 577 -26.88 2.91 -24.36
CA GLU A 577 -25.67 2.42 -25.07
C GLU A 577 -24.65 3.42 -25.66
N SER A 578 -23.45 3.56 -25.08
CA SER A 578 -22.45 2.48 -25.02
C SER A 578 -21.30 2.86 -24.08
N ILE A 579 -20.98 2.02 -23.08
CA ILE A 579 -19.93 2.31 -22.09
C ILE A 579 -18.66 1.53 -22.40
N ASN A 580 -17.56 2.26 -22.60
CA ASN A 580 -16.24 1.70 -22.86
C ASN A 580 -15.57 1.36 -21.52
N LEU A 581 -15.22 0.09 -21.30
CA LEU A 581 -14.80 -0.45 -20.00
C LEU A 581 -13.62 0.29 -19.36
N ASN A 582 -12.65 0.77 -20.15
CA ASN A 582 -11.50 1.52 -19.63
C ASN A 582 -11.83 2.98 -19.30
N ALA A 583 -12.90 3.55 -19.88
CA ALA A 583 -13.41 4.84 -19.45
C ALA A 583 -14.11 4.72 -18.09
N ALA A 584 -14.86 3.63 -17.87
CA ALA A 584 -15.62 3.40 -16.65
C ALA A 584 -14.75 3.37 -15.37
N GLU A 585 -13.53 2.82 -15.40
CA GLU A 585 -12.65 2.84 -14.21
C GLU A 585 -12.18 4.27 -13.86
N ALA A 586 -11.79 5.06 -14.85
CA ALA A 586 -11.42 6.46 -14.66
C ALA A 586 -12.63 7.30 -14.22
N GLU A 587 -13.81 7.04 -14.81
CA GLU A 587 -15.07 7.69 -14.48
C GLU A 587 -15.50 7.38 -13.04
N VAL A 588 -15.48 6.12 -12.62
CA VAL A 588 -15.77 5.68 -11.24
C VAL A 588 -14.74 6.25 -10.24
N ARG A 589 -13.47 6.41 -10.63
CA ARG A 589 -12.46 7.08 -9.79
C ARG A 589 -12.82 8.54 -9.56
N TYR A 590 -13.07 9.31 -10.64
CA TYR A 590 -13.43 10.73 -10.52
C TYR A 590 -14.82 10.95 -9.93
N GLU A 591 -15.75 10.02 -10.09
CA GLU A 591 -17.06 9.98 -9.40
C GLU A 591 -16.88 9.88 -7.89
N ASN A 592 -16.13 8.88 -7.43
CA ASN A 592 -15.79 8.71 -6.03
C ASN A 592 -15.06 9.94 -5.47
N GLU A 593 -14.18 10.58 -6.25
CA GLU A 593 -13.48 11.81 -5.86
C GLU A 593 -14.44 13.01 -5.73
N TYR A 594 -15.33 13.17 -6.71
CA TYR A 594 -16.34 14.23 -6.77
C TYR A 594 -17.36 14.11 -5.63
N GLU A 595 -17.86 12.91 -5.35
CA GLU A 595 -18.83 12.68 -4.27
C GLU A 595 -18.19 12.86 -2.89
N LYS A 596 -16.94 12.40 -2.69
CA LYS A 596 -16.13 12.72 -1.50
C LYS A 596 -15.93 14.23 -1.31
N HIS A 597 -15.94 15.03 -2.38
CA HIS A 597 -15.82 16.49 -2.34
C HIS A 597 -17.18 17.19 -2.18
N MET A 598 -18.28 16.62 -2.68
CA MET A 598 -19.62 17.22 -2.56
C MET A 598 -20.32 16.90 -1.25
N ASP A 599 -20.00 15.79 -0.57
CA ASP A 599 -20.61 15.42 0.72
C ASP A 599 -20.43 16.52 1.81
N PRO A 600 -21.53 17.19 2.24
CA PRO A 600 -21.47 18.23 3.27
C PRO A 600 -21.09 17.68 4.65
N PHE A 601 -21.50 16.45 4.97
CA PHE A 601 -21.21 15.80 6.25
C PHE A 601 -19.73 15.39 6.33
N ARG A 602 -19.12 15.00 5.20
CA ARG A 602 -17.68 14.74 5.13
C ARG A 602 -16.88 16.01 5.36
N LYS A 603 -17.22 17.11 4.68
CA LYS A 603 -16.63 18.44 4.90
C LYS A 603 -16.80 18.91 6.35
N PHE A 604 -17.99 18.77 6.92
CA PHE A 604 -18.27 19.06 8.33
C PHE A 604 -17.41 18.20 9.27
N SER A 605 -17.32 16.89 9.06
CA SER A 605 -16.52 15.98 9.90
C SER A 605 -15.02 16.28 9.87
N ILE A 606 -14.50 16.76 8.73
CA ILE A 606 -13.10 17.18 8.58
C ILE A 606 -12.87 18.48 9.36
N GLN A 607 -13.76 19.47 9.22
CA GLN A 607 -13.71 20.71 9.99
C GLN A 607 -13.88 20.47 11.50
N GLU A 608 -14.75 19.55 11.91
CA GLU A 608 -14.95 19.18 13.31
C GLU A 608 -13.71 18.47 13.89
N ARG A 609 -13.10 17.55 13.14
CA ARG A 609 -11.80 16.96 13.48
C ARG A 609 -10.70 18.02 13.58
N GLN A 610 -10.67 19.00 12.68
CA GLN A 610 -9.72 20.13 12.75
C GLN A 610 -9.95 21.03 13.96
N ARG A 611 -11.21 21.33 14.33
CA ARG A 611 -11.54 22.11 15.53
C ARG A 611 -11.15 21.36 16.81
N LYS A 612 -11.43 20.05 16.89
CA LYS A 612 -10.97 19.18 17.98
C LYS A 612 -9.43 19.11 18.04
N TYR A 613 -8.76 18.98 16.90
CA TYR A 613 -7.29 19.02 16.81
C TYR A 613 -6.69 20.38 17.21
N ALA A 614 -7.36 21.49 16.92
CA ALA A 614 -6.93 22.82 17.37
C ALA A 614 -7.04 22.95 18.90
N GLN A 615 -8.13 22.44 19.50
CA GLN A 615 -8.43 22.49 20.93
C GLN A 615 -7.52 21.61 21.82
N LEU A 616 -6.92 20.55 21.27
CA LEU A 616 -6.02 19.64 22.00
C LEU A 616 -4.74 20.36 22.49
N ARG A 617 -4.18 19.94 23.63
CA ARG A 617 -2.95 20.53 24.22
C ARG A 617 -1.70 20.12 23.44
N ALA A 618 -0.57 20.77 23.75
CA ALA A 618 0.70 20.53 23.07
C ALA A 618 1.21 19.08 23.24
N HIS A 619 1.04 18.48 24.43
CA HIS A 619 1.35 17.06 24.66
C HIS A 619 0.42 16.14 23.87
N ASP A 620 -0.89 16.38 23.86
CA ASP A 620 -1.83 15.58 23.06
C ASP A 620 -1.48 15.61 21.57
N LYS A 621 -1.05 16.77 21.06
CA LYS A 621 -0.58 16.95 19.68
C LYS A 621 0.72 16.19 19.41
N ALA A 622 1.64 16.13 20.38
CA ALA A 622 2.85 15.31 20.28
C ALA A 622 2.52 13.80 20.31
N ILE A 623 1.61 13.35 21.19
CA ILE A 623 1.15 11.96 21.29
C ILE A 623 0.40 11.53 20.03
N LEU A 624 -0.49 12.37 19.49
CA LEU A 624 -1.16 12.13 18.21
C LEU A 624 -0.19 12.18 17.02
N GLY A 625 0.90 12.96 17.13
CA GLY A 625 2.02 12.93 16.19
C GLY A 625 2.74 11.58 16.22
N LEU A 626 3.14 11.11 17.41
CA LEU A 626 3.76 9.80 17.62
C LEU A 626 2.85 8.66 17.14
N GLY A 627 1.57 8.68 17.50
CA GLY A 627 0.58 7.68 17.09
C GLY A 627 0.36 7.65 15.58
N ARG A 628 0.30 8.83 14.91
CA ARG A 628 0.27 8.90 13.45
C ARG A 628 1.56 8.41 12.80
N TRP A 629 2.72 8.75 13.37
CA TRP A 629 4.01 8.31 12.86
C TRP A 629 4.16 6.79 12.98
N MET A 630 3.80 6.21 14.13
CA MET A 630 3.78 4.76 14.37
C MET A 630 2.76 4.03 13.49
N MET A 631 1.54 4.55 13.32
CA MET A 631 0.53 3.90 12.46
C MET A 631 0.78 4.13 10.96
N GLY A 632 1.45 5.21 10.57
CA GLY A 632 1.52 5.70 9.19
C GLY A 632 2.40 4.90 8.23
N SER A 633 3.38 4.14 8.72
CA SER A 633 4.29 3.35 7.87
C SER A 633 4.49 1.94 8.42
N THR A 634 4.62 0.95 7.54
CA THR A 634 4.97 -0.43 7.92
C THR A 634 6.33 -0.49 8.63
N GLN A 635 7.27 0.40 8.26
CA GLN A 635 8.60 0.46 8.88
C GLN A 635 8.56 1.01 10.31
N SER A 636 7.75 2.04 10.60
CA SER A 636 7.63 2.60 11.95
C SER A 636 6.86 1.68 12.91
N ARG A 637 5.96 0.84 12.40
CA ARG A 637 5.37 -0.27 13.19
C ARG A 637 6.43 -1.31 13.56
N ALA A 638 7.32 -1.66 12.63
CA ALA A 638 8.39 -2.63 12.86
C ALA A 638 9.42 -2.10 13.88
N THR A 639 9.90 -0.86 13.73
CA THR A 639 10.86 -0.28 14.69
C THR A 639 10.24 -0.11 16.09
N PHE A 640 8.97 0.27 16.20
CA PHE A 640 8.28 0.32 17.49
C PHE A 640 8.11 -1.07 18.13
N PHE A 641 7.82 -2.11 17.34
CA PHE A 641 7.76 -3.49 17.84
C PHE A 641 9.12 -3.97 18.37
N PHE A 642 10.22 -3.74 17.63
CA PHE A 642 11.56 -4.08 18.09
C PHE A 642 12.00 -3.25 19.31
N TYR A 643 11.60 -1.98 19.39
CA TYR A 643 11.83 -1.13 20.57
C TYR A 643 11.12 -1.68 21.81
N LEU A 644 9.83 -2.05 21.71
CA LEU A 644 9.11 -2.70 22.81
C LEU A 644 9.74 -4.05 23.19
N LEU A 645 10.14 -4.86 22.22
CA LEU A 645 10.79 -6.16 22.46
C LEU A 645 12.12 -5.99 23.20
N PHE A 646 12.93 -5.01 22.80
CA PHE A 646 14.18 -4.65 23.48
C PHE A 646 13.94 -4.16 24.90
N LEU A 647 12.93 -3.31 25.12
CA LEU A 647 12.56 -2.82 26.45
C LEU A 647 12.09 -3.96 27.36
N HIS A 648 11.30 -4.91 26.85
CA HIS A 648 10.92 -6.11 27.59
C HIS A 648 12.14 -6.99 27.92
N LEU A 649 13.04 -7.21 26.96
CA LEU A 649 14.30 -7.94 27.19
C LEU A 649 15.17 -7.26 28.27
N LEU A 650 15.24 -5.93 28.27
CA LEU A 650 15.97 -5.17 29.30
C LEU A 650 15.32 -5.31 30.67
N VAL A 651 14.00 -5.22 30.78
CA VAL A 651 13.26 -5.44 32.04
C VAL A 651 13.45 -6.88 32.53
N PHE A 652 13.35 -7.89 31.66
CA PHE A 652 13.65 -9.29 32.00
C PHE A 652 15.10 -9.48 32.43
N MET A 653 16.07 -8.82 31.78
CA MET A 653 17.48 -8.88 32.18
C MET A 653 17.71 -8.27 33.57
N VAL A 654 17.08 -7.13 33.88
CA VAL A 654 17.16 -6.48 35.20
C VAL A 654 16.52 -7.35 36.28
N LEU A 655 15.32 -7.89 36.03
CA LEU A 655 14.64 -8.80 36.96
C LEU A 655 15.42 -10.10 37.17
N TYR A 656 16.01 -10.67 36.12
CA TYR A 656 16.90 -11.83 36.22
C TYR A 656 18.15 -11.50 37.04
N ARG A 657 18.77 -10.33 36.83
CA ARG A 657 19.92 -9.88 37.63
C ARG A 657 19.57 -9.70 39.10
N TYR A 658 18.38 -9.18 39.40
CA TYR A 658 17.87 -9.00 40.75
C TYR A 658 17.65 -10.35 41.44
N ALA A 659 16.85 -11.23 40.83
CA ALA A 659 16.56 -12.57 41.37
C ALA A 659 17.81 -13.45 41.51
N TYR A 660 18.79 -13.31 40.60
CA TYR A 660 20.07 -14.02 40.72
C TYR A 660 20.91 -13.53 41.92
N VAL A 661 20.93 -12.22 42.18
CA VAL A 661 21.61 -11.65 43.36
C VAL A 661 20.89 -12.08 44.64
N GLU A 662 19.57 -11.99 44.69
CA GLU A 662 18.74 -12.41 45.84
C GLU A 662 18.91 -13.91 46.15
N SER A 663 18.93 -14.76 45.12
CA SER A 663 19.25 -16.20 45.28
C SER A 663 20.65 -16.40 45.83
N SER A 664 21.66 -15.69 45.32
CA SER A 664 23.05 -15.83 45.78
C SER A 664 23.25 -15.38 47.24
N GLU A 665 22.48 -14.40 47.71
CA GLU A 665 22.49 -13.97 49.11
C GLU A 665 21.80 -15.01 50.00
N HIS A 666 20.65 -15.55 49.58
CA HIS A 666 19.98 -16.64 50.29
C HIS A 666 20.86 -17.89 50.41
N ASP A 667 21.50 -18.31 49.32
CA ASP A 667 22.41 -19.45 49.31
C ASP A 667 23.58 -19.22 50.28
N PHE A 668 24.21 -18.03 50.25
CA PHE A 668 25.25 -17.66 51.22
C PHE A 668 24.76 -17.70 52.67
N GLN A 669 23.55 -17.22 52.96
CA GLN A 669 22.96 -17.29 54.31
C GLN A 669 22.76 -18.75 54.74
N THR A 670 22.25 -19.64 53.87
CA THR A 670 22.10 -21.07 54.20
C THR A 670 23.45 -21.76 54.43
N ASP A 671 24.48 -21.42 53.65
CA ASP A 671 25.83 -21.98 53.77
C ASP A 671 26.54 -21.50 55.05
N CYS A 672 26.28 -20.26 55.49
CA CYS A 672 26.66 -19.75 56.81
C CYS A 672 25.95 -20.51 57.95
N VAL A 673 24.64 -20.76 57.85
CA VAL A 673 23.89 -21.54 58.85
C VAL A 673 24.39 -22.99 58.91
N ALA A 674 24.67 -23.63 57.78
CA ALA A 674 25.22 -24.98 57.72
C ALA A 674 26.60 -25.07 58.39
N LYS A 675 27.50 -24.10 58.14
CA LYS A 675 28.81 -24.01 58.79
C LYS A 675 28.70 -23.75 60.29
N PHE A 676 27.77 -22.90 60.72
CA PHE A 676 27.48 -22.68 62.14
C PHE A 676 26.96 -23.95 62.82
N GLN A 677 26.04 -24.68 62.18
CA GLN A 677 25.53 -25.96 62.69
C GLN A 677 26.64 -27.03 62.79
N GLN A 678 27.55 -27.12 61.81
CA GLN A 678 28.73 -27.99 61.88
C GLN A 678 29.67 -27.59 63.02
N HIS A 679 29.94 -26.30 63.21
CA HIS A 679 30.74 -25.80 64.33
C HIS A 679 30.11 -26.16 65.69
N MET A 680 28.80 -25.96 65.85
CA MET A 680 28.08 -26.37 67.06
C MET A 680 28.18 -27.89 67.32
N HIS A 681 28.05 -28.71 66.28
CA HIS A 681 28.23 -30.17 66.40
C HIS A 681 29.67 -30.61 66.70
N GLN A 682 30.69 -29.86 66.27
CA GLN A 682 32.09 -30.21 66.52
C GLN A 682 32.59 -29.74 67.90
N PHE A 683 32.19 -28.54 68.33
CA PHE A 683 32.76 -27.89 69.53
C PHE A 683 31.86 -27.94 70.77
N HIS A 684 30.56 -28.26 70.63
CA HIS A 684 29.60 -28.22 71.75
C HIS A 684 28.79 -29.50 71.98
N ALA A 685 29.01 -30.59 71.22
CA ALA A 685 28.20 -31.82 71.30
C ALA A 685 28.45 -32.75 72.51
N ASN A 686 29.17 -32.30 73.54
CA ASN A 686 29.58 -33.10 74.71
C ASN A 686 29.26 -32.39 76.05
N ASN A 687 28.12 -31.71 76.13
CA ASN A 687 27.65 -30.97 77.31
C ASN A 687 26.13 -31.09 77.46
#